data_AF-A0A3N0YF05-F1
#
_entry.id   AF-A0A3N0YF05-F1
#
_cell.length_a   1.000
_cell.length_b   1.000
_cell.length_c   1.000
_cell.angle_alpha   90.00
_cell.angle_beta   90.00
_cell.angle_gamma   90.00
#
_symmetry.space_group_name_H-M   'P 1'
#
loop_
_entity.id
_entity.type
_entity.pdbx_description
1 polymer ?
#
loop_
_entity_poly.entity_id
_entity_poly.type
_entity_poly.pdbx_seq_one_letter_code
_entity_poly.pdbx_strand_id
1 'polypeptide(L)'
;MEETRFFWKRTLETLLDIQLQSTATSTSTLFKQTQTQLEHALLKELEQSLLFEKTKADKLQRELEDSRVATVSEKSRILELERDLALRDKEVASLRKSLEAVPGQDGFPDSIVASLQDELCSLRTQLATQSDSHQAELSSLREMLESREKAHSESLSELQSASGRLSKDNEQLLGQLAKSEEENSKIIEQWHAKLASVEASHQQVLEELKASHKAGEIELGNSLEQLKLTHKLELEELANKHASQAIGRTSESKEHEAQVLRVTEEKEQLIESLRTNLEKVEEQHLVELEDALGKLHNAEIRVKELEDTGAKLSQQLHEKEQEALEQNSALQTLQSQHSQGNQEMQRLLTQIEEAKSKARSQEEKVTGLNSVLEVKQQELNGLLQEKSSLEQEVSVLKQNLEKTSNDQAKSSQTNQELHEELRNKDEQCTSLSAELQDMKSQFAGLQRNLKASEERCLLLTKDKTKLENDIMDMSKSSGDNSTLITKLNEEINRKERTLEELQNQLAEEKERAAQAEESHSLAQVQAEKEAKTLTQKHQAELSNLQEKIKLLEKSAEDNQAKAKDMHALGEKALADAVEHHSKEVQELHSKFEKVQQELSVSQDESLELKKQIEELMTFKEKAAASEKAEQTAQASLEQLTQENHQLQKDKSETEALVTQLKNVKQEMQGKLDALTKQTSEYQENLSSDSQKISSLSKEIEEFKQKVTVKTQAVDDLKNEKEKLTMELASSHKDSNILLNLKKECDSLNDQLKEMKMRESTLRSESEKEKEALQQSLQTQSALISEKGKELDSLRNELDALTKQNSEYQENLSSNSERISSLRKEIEELKQAAAEKTKAVDDLKNEKEKLTMELASSHKDSNILLNLKKECDNLNDQLKEMKMRESTLTSESEKEKAALQQSLQTQSALISEKDKELDSLRNELEKERDSLNSQLKKIKMRESTLTKDSEKEKAALQQSLQTQSALISEKDKELDSLKNEIAGLRSNLKSHKSENSQLQERLKGLERSLADVQITSRVDDASDDSASKTLREAKENAEHQVEFLNTVIVDLQRKNEDLKSKLEKMAEAALNGNGATEMDRHNSHAEPIKKKPPPRLFCDICDCFDLHDTEDCPTQEQMLDSPPHTTYHGSPNDERPYCDICEVFGHWTDSCNDDQTF
;
A
#
# COMPACT_ATOMS: atom_id res chain seq x y z
N MET A 1 -69.75 -27.21 -26.86
CA MET A 1 -68.77 -26.11 -26.62
C MET A 1 -69.26 -25.14 -25.55
N GLU A 2 -70.49 -24.63 -25.63
CA GLU A 2 -71.01 -23.71 -24.59
C GLU A 2 -71.11 -24.38 -23.21
N GLU A 3 -71.65 -25.59 -23.12
CA GLU A 3 -71.66 -26.38 -21.88
C GLU A 3 -70.24 -26.56 -21.30
N THR A 4 -69.23 -26.76 -22.16
CA THR A 4 -67.84 -26.93 -21.75
C THR A 4 -67.25 -25.63 -21.19
N ARG A 5 -67.58 -24.47 -21.79
CA ARG A 5 -67.22 -23.15 -21.23
C ARG A 5 -67.98 -22.85 -19.94
N PHE A 6 -69.26 -23.20 -19.86
CA PHE A 6 -70.08 -22.98 -18.67
C PHE A 6 -69.59 -23.85 -17.51
N PHE A 7 -69.21 -25.10 -17.78
CA PHE A 7 -68.53 -25.99 -16.84
C PHE A 7 -67.23 -25.36 -16.35
N TRP A 8 -66.28 -25.05 -17.25
CA TRP A 8 -64.99 -24.46 -16.86
C TRP A 8 -65.11 -23.12 -16.13
N LYS A 9 -66.01 -22.22 -16.55
CA LYS A 9 -66.26 -20.95 -15.84
C LYS A 9 -66.76 -21.21 -14.42
N ARG A 10 -67.74 -22.10 -14.27
CA ARG A 10 -68.28 -22.49 -12.97
C ARG A 10 -67.22 -23.20 -12.11
N THR A 11 -66.36 -24.04 -12.68
CA THR A 11 -65.22 -24.64 -11.97
C THR A 11 -64.24 -23.57 -11.49
N LEU A 12 -63.94 -22.57 -12.32
CA LEU A 12 -63.00 -21.49 -11.96
C LEU A 12 -63.58 -20.57 -10.87
N GLU A 13 -64.86 -20.21 -10.96
CA GLU A 13 -65.58 -19.46 -9.92
C GLU A 13 -65.61 -20.26 -8.61
N THR A 14 -65.90 -21.56 -8.65
CA THR A 14 -65.88 -22.43 -7.46
C THR A 14 -64.47 -22.52 -6.85
N LEU A 15 -63.42 -22.62 -7.67
CA LEU A 15 -62.03 -22.63 -7.19
C LEU A 15 -61.62 -21.30 -6.56
N LEU A 16 -62.06 -20.17 -7.14
CA LEU A 16 -61.76 -18.84 -6.61
C LEU A 16 -62.48 -18.60 -5.27
N ASP A 17 -63.76 -18.99 -5.16
CA ASP A 17 -64.50 -18.95 -3.89
C ASP A 17 -63.84 -19.85 -2.84
N ILE A 18 -63.45 -21.08 -3.19
CA ILE A 18 -62.72 -21.97 -2.28
C ILE A 18 -61.39 -21.32 -1.82
N GLN A 19 -60.67 -20.63 -2.70
CA GLN A 19 -59.40 -19.99 -2.35
C GLN A 19 -59.57 -18.72 -1.51
N LEU A 20 -60.61 -17.92 -1.77
CA LEU A 20 -60.97 -16.78 -0.92
C LEU A 20 -61.47 -17.25 0.45
N GLN A 21 -62.24 -18.33 0.50
CA GLN A 21 -62.73 -18.90 1.74
C GLN A 21 -61.61 -19.59 2.54
N SER A 22 -60.63 -20.22 1.88
CA SER A 22 -59.44 -20.80 2.54
C SER A 22 -58.48 -19.73 3.08
N THR A 23 -58.29 -18.62 2.36
CA THR A 23 -57.46 -17.50 2.83
C THR A 23 -58.14 -16.71 3.95
N ALA A 24 -59.44 -16.42 3.85
CA ALA A 24 -60.20 -15.78 4.92
C ALA A 24 -60.32 -16.65 6.19
N THR A 25 -60.48 -17.97 6.06
CA THR A 25 -60.42 -18.87 7.22
C THR A 25 -59.00 -18.94 7.79
N SER A 26 -57.96 -19.00 6.96
CA SER A 26 -56.56 -19.01 7.44
C SER A 26 -56.21 -17.74 8.21
N THR A 27 -56.55 -16.54 7.71
CA THR A 27 -56.27 -15.28 8.41
C THR A 27 -57.12 -15.10 9.66
N SER A 28 -58.40 -15.52 9.65
CA SER A 28 -59.24 -15.53 10.86
C SER A 28 -58.71 -16.52 11.91
N THR A 29 -58.17 -17.67 11.49
CA THR A 29 -57.58 -18.67 12.40
C THR A 29 -56.27 -18.16 12.99
N LEU A 30 -55.40 -17.54 12.18
CA LEU A 30 -54.18 -16.87 12.64
C LEU A 30 -54.48 -15.75 13.64
N PHE A 31 -55.40 -14.83 13.32
CA PHE A 31 -55.78 -13.75 14.23
C PHE A 31 -56.31 -14.28 15.56
N LYS A 32 -57.21 -15.28 15.52
CA LYS A 32 -57.69 -15.96 16.74
C LYS A 32 -56.55 -16.62 17.51
N GLN A 33 -55.61 -17.28 16.83
CA GLN A 33 -54.47 -17.92 17.46
C GLN A 33 -53.56 -16.90 18.18
N THR A 34 -53.25 -15.76 17.54
CA THR A 34 -52.47 -14.68 18.17
C THR A 34 -53.23 -14.04 19.32
N GLN A 35 -54.54 -13.81 19.18
CA GLN A 35 -55.39 -13.30 20.26
C GLN A 35 -55.43 -14.26 21.45
N THR A 36 -55.68 -15.55 21.23
CA THR A 36 -55.67 -16.57 22.29
C THR A 36 -54.29 -16.72 22.94
N GLN A 37 -53.19 -16.54 22.20
CA GLN A 37 -51.84 -16.49 22.78
C GLN A 37 -51.64 -15.28 23.69
N LEU A 38 -52.12 -14.09 23.30
CA LEU A 38 -52.04 -12.88 24.10
C LEU A 38 -52.93 -12.98 25.36
N GLU A 39 -54.15 -13.51 25.22
CA GLU A 39 -55.07 -13.79 26.31
C GLU A 39 -54.49 -14.85 27.27
N HIS A 40 -53.84 -15.89 26.77
CA HIS A 40 -53.12 -16.87 27.60
C HIS A 40 -51.91 -16.26 28.32
N ALA A 41 -51.17 -15.34 27.70
CA ALA A 41 -50.05 -14.65 28.34
C ALA A 41 -50.54 -13.77 29.50
N LEU A 42 -51.58 -12.97 29.25
CA LEU A 42 -52.21 -12.13 30.27
C LEU A 42 -52.83 -12.97 31.41
N LEU A 43 -53.53 -14.05 31.07
CA LEU A 43 -54.05 -15.01 32.06
C LEU A 43 -52.93 -15.60 32.92
N LYS A 44 -51.79 -15.97 32.33
CA LYS A 44 -50.65 -16.55 33.06
C LYS A 44 -49.98 -15.56 34.01
N GLU A 45 -49.86 -14.29 33.62
CA GLU A 45 -49.37 -13.21 34.49
C GLU A 45 -50.34 -12.92 35.65
N LEU A 46 -51.64 -12.94 35.36
CA LEU A 46 -52.70 -12.76 36.35
C LEU A 46 -52.79 -13.97 37.31
N GLU A 47 -52.60 -15.19 36.80
CA GLU A 47 -52.47 -16.43 37.60
C GLU A 47 -51.23 -16.40 38.51
N GLN A 48 -50.07 -15.94 38.03
CA GLN A 48 -48.86 -15.78 38.86
C GLN A 48 -49.07 -14.75 39.97
N SER A 49 -49.66 -13.60 39.64
CA SER A 49 -50.00 -12.54 40.61
C SER A 49 -51.00 -13.05 41.66
N LEU A 50 -52.03 -13.78 41.23
CA LEU A 50 -53.00 -14.42 42.12
C LEU A 50 -52.36 -15.53 42.97
N LEU A 51 -51.39 -16.28 42.44
CA LEU A 51 -50.65 -17.29 43.21
C LEU A 51 -49.80 -16.65 44.32
N PHE A 52 -49.18 -15.50 44.04
CA PHE A 52 -48.38 -14.75 45.00
C PHE A 52 -49.24 -14.21 46.14
N GLU A 53 -50.31 -13.47 45.83
CA GLU A 53 -51.23 -12.96 46.86
C GLU A 53 -51.96 -14.08 47.60
N LYS A 54 -52.29 -15.20 46.94
CA LYS A 54 -52.79 -16.40 47.62
C LYS A 54 -51.77 -16.98 48.60
N THR A 55 -50.49 -17.07 48.22
CA THR A 55 -49.44 -17.62 49.10
C THR A 55 -49.21 -16.73 50.32
N LYS A 56 -49.29 -15.40 50.13
CA LYS A 56 -49.25 -14.39 51.19
C LYS A 56 -50.46 -14.49 52.12
N ALA A 57 -51.66 -14.65 51.58
CA ALA A 57 -52.89 -14.89 52.35
C ALA A 57 -52.86 -16.24 53.12
N ASP A 58 -52.42 -17.33 52.48
CA ASP A 58 -52.25 -18.65 53.11
C ASP A 58 -51.18 -18.61 54.22
N LYS A 59 -50.19 -17.71 54.15
CA LYS A 59 -49.19 -17.48 55.21
C LYS A 59 -49.80 -16.71 56.38
N LEU A 60 -50.44 -15.57 56.12
CA LEU A 60 -51.13 -14.78 57.15
C LEU A 60 -52.23 -15.59 57.85
N GLN A 61 -52.94 -16.46 57.13
CA GLN A 61 -53.94 -17.36 57.72
C GLN A 61 -53.32 -18.41 58.65
N ARG A 62 -52.12 -18.93 58.34
CA ARG A 62 -51.37 -19.83 59.24
C ARG A 62 -50.91 -19.09 60.49
N GLU A 63 -50.29 -17.93 60.34
CA GLU A 63 -49.85 -17.08 61.46
C GLU A 63 -51.02 -16.73 62.41
N LEU A 64 -52.22 -16.48 61.86
CA LEU A 64 -53.45 -16.26 62.64
C LEU A 64 -53.98 -17.52 63.34
N GLU A 65 -53.93 -18.68 62.67
CA GLU A 65 -54.39 -19.95 63.27
C GLU A 65 -53.41 -20.45 64.35
N ASP A 66 -52.11 -20.32 64.15
CA ASP A 66 -51.07 -20.66 65.13
C ASP A 66 -51.23 -19.80 66.41
N SER A 67 -51.45 -18.49 66.24
CA SER A 67 -51.78 -17.57 67.35
C SER A 67 -53.08 -17.95 68.07
N ARG A 68 -54.10 -18.37 67.32
CA ARG A 68 -55.37 -18.86 67.90
C ARG A 68 -55.21 -20.17 68.66
N VAL A 69 -54.42 -21.12 68.15
CA VAL A 69 -54.13 -22.40 68.81
C VAL A 69 -53.35 -22.18 70.10
N ALA A 70 -52.35 -21.30 70.11
CA ALA A 70 -51.65 -20.90 71.33
C ALA A 70 -52.63 -20.32 72.37
N THR A 71 -53.47 -19.37 71.97
CA THR A 71 -54.48 -18.75 72.85
C THR A 71 -55.48 -19.78 73.40
N VAL A 72 -55.93 -20.74 72.59
CA VAL A 72 -56.85 -21.81 73.03
C VAL A 72 -56.15 -22.81 73.97
N SER A 73 -54.88 -23.13 73.71
CA SER A 73 -54.06 -23.98 74.58
C SER A 73 -53.89 -23.36 75.98
N GLU A 74 -53.51 -22.08 76.04
CA GLU A 74 -53.41 -21.35 77.30
C GLU A 74 -54.75 -21.29 78.04
N LYS A 75 -55.84 -21.01 77.32
CA LYS A 75 -57.19 -20.94 77.92
C LYS A 75 -57.68 -22.30 78.44
N SER A 76 -57.35 -23.40 77.76
CA SER A 76 -57.62 -24.76 78.26
C SER A 76 -56.78 -25.09 79.50
N ARG A 77 -55.50 -24.71 79.52
CA ARG A 77 -54.62 -24.88 80.69
C ARG A 77 -55.14 -24.10 81.91
N ILE A 78 -55.67 -22.88 81.71
CA ILE A 78 -56.30 -22.08 82.77
C ILE A 78 -57.55 -22.80 83.29
N LEU A 79 -58.45 -23.26 82.41
CA LEU A 79 -59.67 -24.00 82.81
C LEU A 79 -59.39 -25.32 83.52
N GLU A 80 -58.25 -25.95 83.25
CA GLU A 80 -57.79 -27.17 83.95
C GLU A 80 -57.28 -26.84 85.36
N LEU A 81 -56.44 -25.80 85.50
CA LEU A 81 -55.98 -25.30 86.80
C LEU A 81 -57.14 -24.80 87.69
N GLU A 82 -58.14 -24.14 87.10
CA GLU A 82 -59.37 -23.74 87.81
C GLU A 82 -60.18 -24.95 88.30
N ARG A 83 -60.20 -26.04 87.52
CA ARG A 83 -60.90 -27.29 87.89
C ARG A 83 -60.17 -28.02 89.01
N ASP A 84 -58.84 -28.08 88.96
CA ASP A 84 -58.01 -28.68 90.02
C ASP A 84 -58.09 -27.89 91.33
N LEU A 85 -58.11 -26.55 91.27
CA LEU A 85 -58.37 -25.71 92.44
C LEU A 85 -59.76 -25.99 93.03
N ALA A 86 -60.80 -26.07 92.20
CA ALA A 86 -62.16 -26.39 92.67
C ALA A 86 -62.29 -27.82 93.26
N LEU A 87 -61.46 -28.77 92.83
CA LEU A 87 -61.37 -30.10 93.43
C LEU A 87 -60.63 -30.06 94.77
N ARG A 88 -59.51 -29.34 94.85
CA ARG A 88 -58.76 -29.11 96.10
C ARG A 88 -59.60 -28.39 97.16
N ASP A 89 -60.39 -27.39 96.78
CA ASP A 89 -61.33 -26.71 97.68
C ASP A 89 -62.41 -27.66 98.21
N LYS A 90 -62.91 -28.59 97.38
CA LYS A 90 -63.83 -29.65 97.83
C LYS A 90 -63.17 -30.67 98.76
N GLU A 91 -61.92 -31.06 98.51
CA GLU A 91 -61.15 -31.92 99.42
C GLU A 91 -60.91 -31.23 100.77
N VAL A 92 -60.52 -29.95 100.77
CA VAL A 92 -60.35 -29.14 101.99
C VAL A 92 -61.67 -28.97 102.74
N ALA A 93 -62.78 -28.71 102.04
CA ALA A 93 -64.11 -28.64 102.66
C ALA A 93 -64.55 -29.99 103.25
N SER A 94 -64.25 -31.10 102.57
CA SER A 94 -64.48 -32.46 103.05
C SER A 94 -63.69 -32.74 104.34
N LEU A 95 -62.37 -32.50 104.32
CA LEU A 95 -61.48 -32.71 105.46
C LEU A 95 -61.87 -31.85 106.66
N ARG A 96 -62.25 -30.57 106.46
CA ARG A 96 -62.78 -29.72 107.53
C ARG A 96 -64.06 -30.29 108.14
N LYS A 97 -64.98 -30.76 107.30
CA LYS A 97 -66.24 -31.38 107.75
C LYS A 97 -66.04 -32.72 108.47
N SER A 98 -65.00 -33.48 108.11
CA SER A 98 -64.57 -34.66 108.87
C SER A 98 -63.94 -34.31 110.21
N LEU A 99 -63.21 -33.18 110.30
CA LEU A 99 -62.61 -32.71 111.55
C LEU A 99 -63.68 -32.21 112.56
N GLU A 100 -64.71 -31.51 112.08
CA GLU A 100 -65.84 -31.04 112.89
C GLU A 100 -66.78 -32.17 113.35
N ALA A 101 -66.65 -33.39 112.79
CA ALA A 101 -67.52 -34.53 113.08
C ALA A 101 -67.06 -35.40 114.27
N VAL A 102 -66.04 -34.99 115.04
CA VAL A 102 -65.46 -35.79 116.15
C VAL A 102 -65.69 -35.12 117.52
N PRO A 103 -66.67 -35.57 118.32
CA PRO A 103 -66.76 -35.23 119.74
C PRO A 103 -65.80 -36.11 120.55
N GLY A 104 -65.01 -35.51 121.45
CA GLY A 104 -64.00 -36.21 122.23
C GLY A 104 -64.52 -36.99 123.45
N GLN A 105 -63.66 -37.84 124.03
CA GLN A 105 -63.79 -38.37 125.39
C GLN A 105 -62.42 -38.64 126.02
N ASP A 106 -62.33 -38.45 127.33
CA ASP A 106 -61.09 -38.37 128.12
C ASP A 106 -60.45 -39.70 128.53
N GLY A 107 -59.13 -39.67 128.80
CA GLY A 107 -58.52 -40.46 129.89
C GLY A 107 -57.54 -41.58 129.51
N PHE A 108 -56.25 -41.26 129.43
CA PHE A 108 -55.13 -42.23 129.47
C PHE A 108 -53.98 -41.70 130.36
N PRO A 109 -53.14 -42.57 130.97
CA PRO A 109 -52.35 -42.21 132.17
C PRO A 109 -51.06 -41.42 131.89
N ASP A 110 -50.75 -40.50 132.81
CA ASP A 110 -49.71 -39.46 132.70
C ASP A 110 -48.30 -39.93 132.30
N SER A 111 -47.92 -41.19 132.54
CA SER A 111 -46.58 -41.67 132.13
C SER A 111 -46.46 -41.92 130.63
N ILE A 112 -47.53 -42.36 129.95
CA ILE A 112 -47.55 -42.51 128.49
C ILE A 112 -47.74 -41.12 127.86
N VAL A 113 -48.55 -40.27 128.49
CA VAL A 113 -48.68 -38.86 128.08
C VAL A 113 -47.32 -38.16 128.17
N ALA A 114 -46.56 -38.30 129.26
CA ALA A 114 -45.23 -37.71 129.40
C ALA A 114 -44.24 -38.21 128.34
N SER A 115 -44.13 -39.52 128.10
CA SER A 115 -43.22 -40.04 127.07
C SER A 115 -43.65 -39.66 125.64
N LEU A 116 -44.94 -39.71 125.32
CA LEU A 116 -45.45 -39.20 124.04
C LEU A 116 -45.31 -37.68 123.93
N GLN A 117 -45.30 -36.94 125.05
CA GLN A 117 -45.15 -35.50 125.07
C GLN A 117 -43.68 -35.08 124.96
N ASP A 118 -42.74 -35.87 125.47
CA ASP A 118 -41.30 -35.74 125.19
C ASP A 118 -40.96 -36.15 123.75
N GLU A 119 -41.56 -37.23 123.21
CA GLU A 119 -41.44 -37.57 121.78
C GLU A 119 -42.09 -36.51 120.89
N LEU A 120 -43.27 -35.98 121.25
CA LEU A 120 -43.89 -34.86 120.54
C LEU A 120 -43.07 -33.57 120.68
N CYS A 121 -42.41 -33.32 121.80
CA CYS A 121 -41.47 -32.20 121.94
C CYS A 121 -40.25 -32.41 121.05
N SER A 122 -39.63 -33.60 121.05
CA SER A 122 -38.51 -33.95 120.17
C SER A 122 -38.89 -33.82 118.70
N LEU A 123 -40.04 -34.36 118.28
CA LEU A 123 -40.56 -34.26 116.92
C LEU A 123 -40.95 -32.83 116.56
N ARG A 124 -41.50 -32.02 117.49
CA ARG A 124 -41.76 -30.59 117.26
C ARG A 124 -40.46 -29.80 117.12
N THR A 125 -39.43 -30.08 117.91
CA THR A 125 -38.10 -29.48 117.76
C THR A 125 -37.47 -29.92 116.44
N GLN A 126 -37.61 -31.19 116.04
CA GLN A 126 -37.09 -31.70 114.79
C GLN A 126 -37.80 -31.07 113.57
N LEU A 127 -39.13 -30.98 113.59
CA LEU A 127 -39.91 -30.22 112.60
C LEU A 127 -39.56 -28.74 112.60
N ALA A 128 -39.32 -28.12 113.76
CA ALA A 128 -38.88 -26.73 113.83
C ALA A 128 -37.50 -26.56 113.16
N THR A 129 -36.52 -27.42 113.47
CA THR A 129 -35.19 -27.36 112.82
C THR A 129 -35.24 -27.66 111.32
N GLN A 130 -36.13 -28.55 110.86
CA GLN A 130 -36.35 -28.78 109.43
C GLN A 130 -37.06 -27.59 108.77
N SER A 131 -38.04 -26.98 109.45
CA SER A 131 -38.71 -25.76 109.01
C SER A 131 -37.73 -24.60 108.90
N ASP A 132 -36.83 -24.42 109.87
CA ASP A 132 -35.80 -23.38 109.87
C ASP A 132 -34.75 -23.63 108.77
N SER A 133 -34.36 -24.90 108.56
CA SER A 133 -33.46 -25.30 107.46
C SER A 133 -34.10 -25.02 106.09
N HIS A 134 -35.35 -25.44 105.87
CA HIS A 134 -36.07 -25.14 104.63
C HIS A 134 -36.35 -23.64 104.45
N GLN A 135 -36.60 -22.90 105.54
CA GLN A 135 -36.74 -21.45 105.49
C GLN A 135 -35.42 -20.77 105.08
N ALA A 136 -34.27 -21.29 105.52
CA ALA A 136 -32.95 -20.83 105.11
C ALA A 136 -32.66 -21.18 103.63
N GLU A 137 -32.96 -22.40 103.19
CA GLU A 137 -32.85 -22.83 101.78
C GLU A 137 -33.74 -21.99 100.86
N LEU A 138 -35.00 -21.75 101.25
CA LEU A 138 -35.94 -20.90 100.51
C LEU A 138 -35.48 -19.44 100.48
N SER A 139 -34.83 -18.95 101.54
CA SER A 139 -34.24 -17.59 101.55
C SER A 139 -33.04 -17.50 100.60
N SER A 140 -32.15 -18.49 100.61
CA SER A 140 -30.99 -18.57 99.71
C SER A 140 -31.40 -18.71 98.24
N LEU A 141 -32.43 -19.53 97.95
CA LEU A 141 -32.97 -19.66 96.59
C LEU A 141 -33.66 -18.37 96.12
N ARG A 142 -34.34 -17.64 97.00
CA ARG A 142 -34.89 -16.31 96.68
C ARG A 142 -33.78 -15.31 96.37
N GLU A 143 -32.72 -15.25 97.18
CA GLU A 143 -31.57 -14.36 96.95
C GLU A 143 -30.84 -14.70 95.64
N MET A 144 -30.69 -15.98 95.29
CA MET A 144 -30.16 -16.39 93.99
C MET A 144 -31.08 -16.03 92.82
N LEU A 145 -32.40 -16.14 92.98
CA LEU A 145 -33.36 -15.73 91.95
C LEU A 145 -33.37 -14.21 91.78
N GLU A 146 -33.41 -13.44 92.87
CA GLU A 146 -33.41 -11.97 92.86
C GLU A 146 -32.10 -11.40 92.28
N SER A 147 -30.94 -11.99 92.62
CA SER A 147 -29.67 -11.61 91.99
C SER A 147 -29.62 -11.96 90.49
N ARG A 148 -30.24 -13.07 90.07
CA ARG A 148 -30.33 -13.45 88.65
C ARG A 148 -31.34 -12.61 87.87
N GLU A 149 -32.49 -12.28 88.44
CA GLU A 149 -33.47 -11.35 87.89
C GLU A 149 -32.86 -9.96 87.73
N LYS A 150 -32.08 -9.50 88.72
CA LYS A 150 -31.31 -8.26 88.63
C LYS A 150 -30.29 -8.30 87.49
N ALA A 151 -29.46 -9.34 87.40
CA ALA A 151 -28.48 -9.48 86.31
C ALA A 151 -29.14 -9.54 84.91
N HIS A 152 -30.29 -10.20 84.79
CA HIS A 152 -31.08 -10.20 83.55
C HIS A 152 -31.71 -8.84 83.24
N SER A 153 -32.18 -8.11 84.27
CA SER A 153 -32.70 -6.74 84.13
C SER A 153 -31.61 -5.75 83.67
N GLU A 154 -30.41 -5.86 84.25
CA GLU A 154 -29.23 -5.10 83.83
C GLU A 154 -28.84 -5.45 82.39
N SER A 155 -28.78 -6.74 82.03
CA SER A 155 -28.53 -7.19 80.65
C SER A 155 -29.58 -6.70 79.65
N LEU A 156 -30.86 -6.67 80.03
CA LEU A 156 -31.95 -6.13 79.21
C LEU A 156 -31.82 -4.61 79.05
N SER A 157 -31.41 -3.89 80.09
CA SER A 157 -31.15 -2.45 80.03
C SER A 157 -29.95 -2.12 79.13
N GLU A 158 -28.90 -2.92 79.17
CA GLU A 158 -27.74 -2.82 78.26
C GLU A 158 -28.15 -3.12 76.81
N LEU A 159 -28.93 -4.17 76.57
CA LEU A 159 -29.47 -4.51 75.24
C LEU A 159 -30.41 -3.43 74.70
N GLN A 160 -31.27 -2.83 75.53
CA GLN A 160 -32.10 -1.69 75.16
C GLN A 160 -31.23 -0.46 74.82
N SER A 161 -30.16 -0.23 75.58
CA SER A 161 -29.22 0.88 75.33
C SER A 161 -28.34 0.66 74.10
N ALA A 162 -28.00 -0.59 73.77
CA ALA A 162 -27.35 -0.97 72.52
C ALA A 162 -28.31 -0.85 71.33
N SER A 163 -29.55 -1.34 71.45
CA SER A 163 -30.60 -1.20 70.44
C SER A 163 -30.94 0.27 70.14
N GLY A 164 -31.02 1.11 71.17
CA GLY A 164 -31.22 2.56 71.01
C GLY A 164 -30.05 3.27 70.31
N ARG A 165 -28.80 2.84 70.56
CA ARG A 165 -27.63 3.31 69.82
C ARG A 165 -27.68 2.86 68.36
N LEU A 166 -27.87 1.56 68.09
CA LEU A 166 -27.99 1.02 66.74
C LEU A 166 -29.15 1.65 65.95
N SER A 167 -30.29 1.93 66.58
CA SER A 167 -31.40 2.65 65.94
C SER A 167 -30.99 4.07 65.53
N LYS A 168 -30.29 4.79 66.41
CA LYS A 168 -29.80 6.15 66.14
C LYS A 168 -28.70 6.17 65.08
N ASP A 169 -27.80 5.19 65.09
CA ASP A 169 -26.75 5.05 64.08
C ASP A 169 -27.37 4.70 62.71
N ASN A 170 -28.41 3.86 62.69
CA ASN A 170 -29.18 3.55 61.49
C ASN A 170 -29.97 4.77 60.96
N GLU A 171 -30.59 5.56 61.83
CA GLU A 171 -31.20 6.85 61.46
C GLU A 171 -30.16 7.83 60.88
N GLN A 172 -28.95 7.88 61.44
CA GLN A 172 -27.85 8.69 60.91
C GLN A 172 -27.35 8.20 59.55
N LEU A 173 -27.21 6.89 59.37
CA LEU A 173 -26.81 6.29 58.08
C LEU A 173 -27.89 6.49 57.01
N LEU A 174 -29.17 6.35 57.34
CA LEU A 174 -30.28 6.68 56.44
C LEU A 174 -30.29 8.17 56.09
N GLY A 175 -30.01 9.06 57.05
CA GLY A 175 -29.86 10.49 56.79
C GLY A 175 -28.67 10.84 55.90
N GLN A 176 -27.53 10.15 56.07
CA GLN A 176 -26.36 10.28 55.18
C GLN A 176 -26.64 9.74 53.78
N LEU A 177 -27.34 8.61 53.67
CA LEU A 177 -27.76 8.03 52.39
C LEU A 177 -28.69 8.99 51.66
N ALA A 178 -29.75 9.49 52.31
CA ALA A 178 -30.67 10.46 51.72
C ALA A 178 -29.97 11.75 51.28
N LYS A 179 -28.97 12.23 52.06
CA LYS A 179 -28.15 13.39 51.67
C LYS A 179 -27.26 13.10 50.46
N SER A 180 -26.68 11.89 50.38
CA SER A 180 -25.89 11.45 49.22
C SER A 180 -26.77 11.26 47.99
N GLU A 181 -27.99 10.73 48.14
CA GLU A 181 -28.99 10.64 47.07
C GLU A 181 -29.42 12.03 46.58
N GLU A 182 -29.64 12.99 47.48
CA GLU A 182 -29.95 14.39 47.13
C GLU A 182 -28.78 15.08 46.41
N GLU A 183 -27.53 14.87 46.87
CA GLU A 183 -26.32 15.39 46.22
C GLU A 183 -26.11 14.75 44.84
N ASN A 184 -26.30 13.43 44.71
CA ASN A 184 -26.26 12.72 43.44
C ASN A 184 -27.36 13.21 42.48
N SER A 185 -28.59 13.43 42.97
CA SER A 185 -29.69 14.00 42.16
C SER A 185 -29.34 15.39 41.65
N LYS A 186 -28.77 16.26 42.49
CA LYS A 186 -28.30 17.59 42.08
C LYS A 186 -27.15 17.53 41.08
N ILE A 187 -26.23 16.58 41.23
CA ILE A 187 -25.15 16.35 40.25
C ILE A 187 -25.73 15.87 38.92
N ILE A 188 -26.68 14.94 38.94
CA ILE A 188 -27.40 14.44 37.76
C ILE A 188 -28.19 15.57 37.08
N GLU A 189 -28.91 16.40 37.83
CA GLU A 189 -29.59 17.60 37.31
C GLU A 189 -28.60 18.61 36.70
N GLN A 190 -27.44 18.84 37.32
CA GLN A 190 -26.39 19.70 36.76
C GLN A 190 -25.79 19.10 35.49
N TRP A 191 -25.60 17.78 35.41
CA TRP A 191 -25.14 17.11 34.20
C TRP A 191 -26.20 17.14 33.10
N HIS A 192 -27.48 16.94 33.42
CA HIS A 192 -28.58 17.12 32.47
C HIS A 192 -28.72 18.57 32.00
N ALA A 193 -28.56 19.57 32.88
CA ALA A 193 -28.58 20.97 32.49
C ALA A 193 -27.38 21.34 31.61
N LYS A 194 -26.18 20.81 31.90
CA LYS A 194 -24.99 20.95 31.04
C LYS A 194 -25.19 20.26 29.70
N LEU A 195 -25.67 19.02 29.68
CA LEU A 195 -25.97 18.28 28.46
C LEU A 195 -27.03 18.99 27.64
N ALA A 196 -28.16 19.40 28.22
CA ALA A 196 -29.19 20.18 27.53
C ALA A 196 -28.67 21.54 27.03
N SER A 197 -27.75 22.18 27.74
CA SER A 197 -27.09 23.42 27.27
C SER A 197 -26.09 23.16 26.14
N VAL A 198 -25.38 22.04 26.16
CA VAL A 198 -24.46 21.62 25.11
C VAL A 198 -25.23 21.13 23.88
N GLU A 199 -26.32 20.40 24.07
CA GLU A 199 -27.27 20.01 23.02
C GLU A 199 -27.96 21.24 22.42
N ALA A 200 -28.43 22.19 23.23
CA ALA A 200 -28.99 23.45 22.73
C ALA A 200 -27.94 24.29 22.00
N SER A 201 -26.70 24.33 22.49
CA SER A 201 -25.59 25.03 21.82
C SER A 201 -25.16 24.31 20.54
N HIS A 202 -25.09 22.98 20.52
CA HIS A 202 -24.84 22.19 19.32
C HIS A 202 -26.00 22.29 18.33
N GLN A 203 -27.24 22.32 18.79
CA GLN A 203 -28.43 22.53 17.95
C GLN A 203 -28.44 23.94 17.38
N GLN A 204 -28.07 24.96 18.17
CA GLN A 204 -27.89 26.33 17.70
C GLN A 204 -26.74 26.39 16.69
N VAL A 205 -25.58 25.80 16.97
CA VAL A 205 -24.45 25.71 16.03
C VAL A 205 -24.82 24.89 14.79
N LEU A 206 -25.68 23.89 14.89
CA LEU A 206 -26.19 23.13 13.74
C LEU A 206 -27.24 23.90 12.95
N GLU A 207 -28.06 24.75 13.57
CA GLU A 207 -28.98 25.64 12.84
C GLU A 207 -28.27 26.88 12.29
N GLU A 208 -27.23 27.38 12.96
CA GLU A 208 -26.30 28.39 12.44
C GLU A 208 -25.44 27.81 11.32
N LEU A 209 -24.96 26.57 11.44
CA LEU A 209 -24.30 25.84 10.36
C LEU A 209 -25.27 25.46 9.25
N LYS A 210 -26.56 25.18 9.50
CA LYS A 210 -27.56 25.02 8.42
C LYS A 210 -27.93 26.36 7.81
N ALA A 211 -27.90 27.46 8.55
CA ALA A 211 -28.12 28.80 8.02
C ALA A 211 -26.90 29.31 7.25
N SER A 212 -25.69 28.99 7.69
CA SER A 212 -24.42 29.27 7.00
C SER A 212 -24.11 28.24 5.92
N HIS A 213 -24.70 27.05 5.97
CA HIS A 213 -24.71 26.09 4.87
C HIS A 213 -25.82 26.41 3.88
N LYS A 214 -26.94 27.03 4.26
CA LYS A 214 -27.91 27.58 3.29
C LYS A 214 -27.42 28.88 2.66
N ALA A 215 -26.91 29.81 3.47
CA ALA A 215 -26.20 30.98 2.97
C ALA A 215 -24.96 30.55 2.17
N GLY A 216 -24.25 29.53 2.64
CA GLY A 216 -23.13 28.87 1.98
C GLY A 216 -23.49 27.87 0.88
N GLU A 217 -24.75 27.50 0.66
CA GLU A 217 -25.27 26.74 -0.50
C GLU A 217 -25.78 27.72 -1.55
N ILE A 218 -26.20 28.91 -1.12
CA ILE A 218 -26.43 30.07 -1.99
C ILE A 218 -25.09 30.68 -2.37
N GLU A 219 -24.09 30.70 -1.49
CA GLU A 219 -22.76 31.26 -1.73
C GLU A 219 -21.81 30.22 -2.36
N LEU A 220 -21.80 28.93 -1.97
CA LEU A 220 -21.29 27.88 -2.86
C LEU A 220 -22.15 27.74 -4.09
N GLY A 221 -23.46 28.01 -4.07
CA GLY A 221 -24.30 27.91 -5.27
C GLY A 221 -23.86 28.95 -6.29
N ASN A 222 -23.80 30.21 -5.88
CA ASN A 222 -23.30 31.34 -6.65
C ASN A 222 -21.81 31.20 -6.96
N SER A 223 -20.96 30.76 -6.03
CA SER A 223 -19.52 30.54 -6.27
C SER A 223 -19.24 29.29 -7.09
N LEU A 224 -20.09 28.27 -7.09
CA LEU A 224 -20.00 27.08 -7.97
C LEU A 224 -20.59 27.39 -9.33
N GLU A 225 -21.62 28.23 -9.43
CA GLU A 225 -22.16 28.71 -10.70
C GLU A 225 -21.21 29.74 -11.33
N GLN A 226 -20.60 30.61 -10.52
CA GLN A 226 -19.50 31.49 -10.91
C GLN A 226 -18.23 30.69 -11.22
N LEU A 227 -17.84 29.67 -10.44
CA LEU A 227 -16.70 28.81 -10.76
C LEU A 227 -17.00 27.91 -11.96
N LYS A 228 -18.24 27.46 -12.19
CA LYS A 228 -18.65 26.80 -13.44
C LYS A 228 -18.61 27.76 -14.61
N LEU A 229 -18.98 29.03 -14.42
CA LEU A 229 -18.92 30.07 -15.46
C LEU A 229 -17.46 30.43 -15.77
N THR A 230 -16.64 30.66 -14.75
CA THR A 230 -15.20 30.92 -14.84
C THR A 230 -14.49 29.72 -15.43
N HIS A 231 -14.68 28.50 -14.93
CA HIS A 231 -14.11 27.28 -15.51
C HIS A 231 -14.62 27.01 -16.93
N LYS A 232 -15.89 27.34 -17.26
CA LYS A 232 -16.38 27.28 -18.64
C LYS A 232 -15.68 28.32 -19.53
N LEU A 233 -15.50 29.55 -19.05
CA LEU A 233 -14.78 30.61 -19.77
C LEU A 233 -13.30 30.30 -19.89
N GLU A 234 -12.67 29.69 -18.87
CA GLU A 234 -11.29 29.20 -18.88
C GLU A 234 -11.13 28.00 -19.81
N LEU A 235 -12.10 27.08 -19.86
CA LEU A 235 -12.12 25.99 -20.84
C LEU A 235 -12.35 26.52 -22.26
N GLU A 236 -13.17 27.55 -22.44
CA GLU A 236 -13.42 28.21 -23.73
C GLU A 236 -12.20 29.06 -24.15
N GLU A 237 -11.52 29.73 -23.23
CA GLU A 237 -10.27 30.46 -23.44
C GLU A 237 -9.11 29.50 -23.69
N LEU A 238 -8.98 28.39 -22.95
CA LEU A 238 -8.01 27.32 -23.21
C LEU A 238 -8.31 26.62 -24.52
N ALA A 239 -9.57 26.37 -24.88
CA ALA A 239 -9.93 25.82 -26.19
C ALA A 239 -9.58 26.80 -27.32
N ASN A 240 -9.85 28.10 -27.16
CA ASN A 240 -9.46 29.14 -28.11
C ASN A 240 -7.94 29.34 -28.17
N LYS A 241 -7.23 29.18 -27.05
CA LYS A 241 -5.77 29.22 -26.96
C LYS A 241 -5.13 27.99 -27.60
N HIS A 242 -5.67 26.79 -27.37
CA HIS A 242 -5.26 25.57 -28.04
C HIS A 242 -5.61 25.60 -29.53
N ALA A 243 -6.75 26.16 -29.93
CA ALA A 243 -7.11 26.33 -31.34
C ALA A 243 -6.19 27.34 -32.04
N SER A 244 -5.92 28.50 -31.42
CA SER A 244 -4.98 29.49 -31.97
C SER A 244 -3.53 29.00 -31.96
N GLN A 245 -3.09 28.26 -30.93
CA GLN A 245 -1.78 27.60 -30.93
C GLN A 245 -1.70 26.44 -31.93
N ALA A 246 -2.78 25.70 -32.17
CA ALA A 246 -2.83 24.66 -33.20
C ALA A 246 -2.79 25.30 -34.60
N ILE A 247 -3.55 26.37 -34.83
CA ILE A 247 -3.48 27.17 -36.07
C ILE A 247 -2.06 27.70 -36.24
N GLY A 248 -1.48 28.32 -35.20
CA GLY A 248 -0.09 28.80 -35.16
C GLY A 248 0.93 27.72 -35.54
N ARG A 249 0.90 26.56 -34.86
CA ARG A 249 1.74 25.41 -35.18
C ARG A 249 1.51 24.87 -36.59
N THR A 250 0.28 24.91 -37.12
CA THR A 250 0.03 24.52 -38.52
C THR A 250 0.49 25.56 -39.54
N SER A 251 0.51 26.86 -39.19
CA SER A 251 1.14 27.89 -40.03
C SER A 251 2.67 27.81 -39.96
N GLU A 252 3.25 27.65 -38.78
CA GLU A 252 4.70 27.42 -38.59
C GLU A 252 5.14 26.14 -39.33
N SER A 253 4.40 25.05 -39.20
CA SER A 253 4.67 23.80 -39.94
C SER A 253 4.59 24.00 -41.45
N LYS A 254 3.62 24.78 -41.96
CA LYS A 254 3.51 25.09 -43.40
C LYS A 254 4.59 26.07 -43.87
N GLU A 255 5.03 26.97 -43.02
CA GLU A 255 6.11 27.93 -43.31
C GLU A 255 7.46 27.22 -43.34
N HIS A 256 7.71 26.30 -42.40
CA HIS A 256 8.86 25.40 -42.42
C HIS A 256 8.80 24.42 -43.61
N GLU A 257 7.64 23.86 -43.94
CA GLU A 257 7.46 23.01 -45.13
C GLU A 257 7.74 23.81 -46.41
N ALA A 258 7.24 25.04 -46.52
CA ALA A 258 7.56 25.94 -47.63
C ALA A 258 9.03 26.40 -47.64
N GLN A 259 9.68 26.53 -46.48
CA GLN A 259 11.10 26.85 -46.37
C GLN A 259 11.97 25.67 -46.80
N VAL A 260 11.61 24.45 -46.40
CA VAL A 260 12.25 23.21 -46.88
C VAL A 260 12.06 23.06 -48.39
N LEU A 261 10.86 23.36 -48.92
CA LEU A 261 10.61 23.35 -50.36
C LEU A 261 11.52 24.35 -51.09
N ARG A 262 11.57 25.62 -50.65
CA ARG A 262 12.47 26.64 -51.24
C ARG A 262 13.94 26.23 -51.18
N VAL A 263 14.42 25.72 -50.04
CA VAL A 263 15.82 25.25 -49.90
C VAL A 263 16.09 24.02 -50.78
N THR A 264 15.08 23.21 -51.09
CA THR A 264 15.18 22.09 -52.03
C THR A 264 15.24 22.59 -53.47
N GLU A 265 14.36 23.52 -53.86
CA GLU A 265 14.37 24.18 -55.17
C GLU A 265 15.67 24.96 -55.43
N GLU A 266 16.18 25.70 -54.44
CA GLU A 266 17.48 26.40 -54.49
C GLU A 266 18.65 25.42 -54.67
N LYS A 267 18.60 24.25 -53.98
CA LYS A 267 19.60 23.19 -54.18
C LYS A 267 19.51 22.55 -55.56
N GLU A 268 18.32 22.30 -56.07
CA GLU A 268 18.12 21.76 -57.42
C GLU A 268 18.61 22.75 -58.49
N GLN A 269 18.29 24.04 -58.34
CA GLN A 269 18.81 25.11 -59.21
C GLN A 269 20.34 25.24 -59.13
N LEU A 270 20.93 25.10 -57.95
CA LEU A 270 22.40 25.11 -57.78
C LEU A 270 23.04 23.88 -58.43
N ILE A 271 22.45 22.69 -58.26
CA ILE A 271 22.92 21.45 -58.92
C ILE A 271 22.84 21.59 -60.44
N GLU A 272 21.76 22.16 -60.98
CA GLU A 272 21.59 22.35 -62.41
C GLU A 272 22.51 23.46 -62.97
N SER A 273 22.77 24.52 -62.20
CA SER A 273 23.81 25.51 -62.52
C SER A 273 25.22 24.88 -62.54
N LEU A 274 25.54 24.02 -61.57
CA LEU A 274 26.81 23.31 -61.54
C LEU A 274 26.94 22.30 -62.70
N ARG A 275 25.86 21.60 -63.08
CA ARG A 275 25.83 20.72 -64.26
C ARG A 275 26.03 21.50 -65.55
N THR A 276 25.25 22.54 -65.80
CA THR A 276 25.38 23.35 -67.03
C THR A 276 26.72 24.09 -67.12
N ASN A 277 27.35 24.42 -65.98
CA ASN A 277 28.72 24.93 -65.97
C ASN A 277 29.76 23.82 -66.24
N LEU A 278 29.56 22.60 -65.74
CA LEU A 278 30.39 21.44 -66.08
C LEU A 278 30.30 21.12 -67.57
N GLU A 279 29.09 21.03 -68.12
CA GLU A 279 28.84 20.80 -69.55
C GLU A 279 29.51 21.88 -70.42
N LYS A 280 29.43 23.16 -70.06
CA LYS A 280 30.15 24.23 -70.77
C LYS A 280 31.67 24.10 -70.71
N VAL A 281 32.22 23.65 -69.58
CA VAL A 281 33.67 23.41 -69.44
C VAL A 281 34.08 22.18 -70.27
N GLU A 282 33.25 21.14 -70.31
CA GLU A 282 33.46 19.97 -71.17
C GLU A 282 33.38 20.34 -72.66
N GLU A 283 32.38 21.11 -73.09
CA GLU A 283 32.28 21.66 -74.44
C GLU A 283 33.47 22.55 -74.79
N GLN A 284 33.90 23.44 -73.87
CA GLN A 284 35.08 24.28 -74.09
C GLN A 284 36.34 23.43 -74.23
N HIS A 285 36.54 22.41 -73.38
CA HIS A 285 37.68 21.49 -73.49
C HIS A 285 37.64 20.68 -74.79
N LEU A 286 36.45 20.31 -75.29
CA LEU A 286 36.30 19.67 -76.60
C LEU A 286 36.69 20.63 -77.74
N VAL A 287 36.27 21.89 -77.71
CA VAL A 287 36.65 22.91 -78.71
C VAL A 287 38.16 23.21 -78.64
N GLU A 288 38.75 23.29 -77.45
CA GLU A 288 40.19 23.46 -77.27
C GLU A 288 40.98 22.24 -77.79
N LEU A 289 40.44 21.02 -77.61
CA LEU A 289 41.01 19.80 -78.17
C LEU A 289 40.89 19.76 -79.70
N GLU A 290 39.76 20.19 -80.27
CA GLU A 290 39.56 20.30 -81.72
C GLU A 290 40.50 21.34 -82.36
N ASP A 291 40.69 22.50 -81.73
CA ASP A 291 41.67 23.51 -82.19
C ASP A 291 43.11 23.02 -82.01
N ALA A 292 43.44 22.29 -80.94
CA ALA A 292 44.74 21.65 -80.77
C ALA A 292 45.00 20.58 -81.86
N LEU A 293 44.01 19.76 -82.19
CA LEU A 293 44.06 18.78 -83.29
C LEU A 293 44.15 19.48 -84.66
N GLY A 294 43.43 20.59 -84.86
CA GLY A 294 43.52 21.40 -86.06
C GLY A 294 44.89 22.06 -86.23
N LYS A 295 45.49 22.56 -85.14
CA LYS A 295 46.87 23.08 -85.12
C LYS A 295 47.90 21.97 -85.38
N LEU A 296 47.70 20.78 -84.81
CA LEU A 296 48.54 19.61 -85.10
C LEU A 296 48.46 19.22 -86.57
N HIS A 297 47.25 19.12 -87.15
CA HIS A 297 47.06 18.80 -88.56
C HIS A 297 47.67 19.86 -89.49
N ASN A 298 47.55 21.15 -89.17
CA ASN A 298 48.23 22.22 -89.89
C ASN A 298 49.77 22.14 -89.76
N ALA A 299 50.29 21.67 -88.63
CA ALA A 299 51.71 21.38 -88.46
C ALA A 299 52.15 20.15 -89.29
N GLU A 300 51.36 19.09 -89.35
CA GLU A 300 51.59 17.93 -90.23
C GLU A 300 51.60 18.32 -91.72
N ILE A 301 50.67 19.16 -92.16
CA ILE A 301 50.65 19.70 -93.53
C ILE A 301 51.93 20.49 -93.79
N ARG A 302 52.34 21.38 -92.88
CA ARG A 302 53.60 22.13 -93.00
C ARG A 302 54.84 21.24 -93.00
N VAL A 303 54.85 20.15 -92.22
CA VAL A 303 55.94 19.16 -92.28
C VAL A 303 55.98 18.51 -93.65
N LYS A 304 54.84 18.09 -94.23
CA LYS A 304 54.77 17.57 -95.60
C LYS A 304 55.21 18.59 -96.66
N GLU A 305 54.85 19.86 -96.53
CA GLU A 305 55.34 20.93 -97.40
C GLU A 305 56.86 21.14 -97.29
N LEU A 306 57.41 21.00 -96.07
CA LEU A 306 58.86 21.05 -95.82
C LEU A 306 59.58 19.80 -96.34
N GLU A 307 58.96 18.62 -96.27
CA GLU A 307 59.44 17.39 -96.90
C GLU A 307 59.44 17.50 -98.43
N ASP A 308 58.36 17.99 -99.03
CA ASP A 308 58.24 18.23 -100.47
C ASP A 308 59.24 19.28 -100.98
N THR A 309 59.48 20.35 -100.21
CA THR A 309 60.50 21.35 -100.56
C THR A 309 61.92 20.82 -100.30
N GLY A 310 62.13 19.98 -99.28
CA GLY A 310 63.37 19.23 -99.07
C GLY A 310 63.67 18.26 -100.20
N ALA A 311 62.66 17.57 -100.74
CA ALA A 311 62.77 16.70 -101.90
C ALA A 311 63.10 17.49 -103.18
N LYS A 312 62.43 18.63 -103.41
CA LYS A 312 62.75 19.56 -104.52
C LYS A 312 64.17 20.13 -104.43
N LEU A 313 64.62 20.53 -103.23
CA LEU A 313 65.99 20.98 -102.99
C LEU A 313 67.00 19.85 -103.21
N SER A 314 66.69 18.63 -102.78
CA SER A 314 67.53 17.45 -103.02
C SER A 314 67.65 17.11 -104.50
N GLN A 315 66.56 17.23 -105.27
CA GLN A 315 66.58 17.09 -106.72
C GLN A 315 67.43 18.20 -107.38
N GLN A 316 67.27 19.46 -106.98
CA GLN A 316 68.12 20.55 -107.49
C GLN A 316 69.60 20.35 -107.13
N LEU A 317 69.89 19.81 -105.94
CA LEU A 317 71.25 19.45 -105.55
C LEU A 317 71.82 18.36 -106.46
N HIS A 318 71.03 17.33 -106.78
CA HIS A 318 71.42 16.26 -107.68
C HIS A 318 71.61 16.75 -109.13
N GLU A 319 70.72 17.62 -109.62
CA GLU A 319 70.86 18.29 -110.93
C GLU A 319 72.13 19.16 -110.99
N LYS A 320 72.45 19.89 -109.91
CA LYS A 320 73.69 20.68 -109.80
C LYS A 320 74.94 19.82 -109.64
N GLU A 321 74.83 18.69 -108.97
CA GLU A 321 75.91 17.70 -108.85
C GLU A 321 76.18 17.03 -110.20
N GLN A 322 75.14 16.73 -111.00
CA GLN A 322 75.26 16.26 -112.37
C GLN A 322 75.85 17.32 -113.30
N GLU A 323 75.37 18.58 -113.26
CA GLU A 323 75.99 19.69 -113.98
C GLU A 323 77.47 19.87 -113.60
N ALA A 324 77.82 19.73 -112.32
CA ALA A 324 79.19 19.80 -111.84
C ALA A 324 80.02 18.62 -112.37
N LEU A 325 79.44 17.42 -112.49
CA LEU A 325 80.06 16.23 -113.09
C LEU A 325 80.32 16.42 -114.60
N GLU A 326 79.35 17.00 -115.32
CA GLU A 326 79.48 17.36 -116.73
C GLU A 326 80.55 18.45 -116.91
N GLN A 327 80.53 19.52 -116.09
CA GLN A 327 81.57 20.55 -116.06
C GLN A 327 82.95 19.97 -115.72
N ASN A 328 83.04 18.99 -114.81
CA ASN A 328 84.29 18.33 -114.46
C ASN A 328 84.80 17.45 -115.62
N SER A 329 83.90 16.80 -116.38
CA SER A 329 84.27 16.07 -117.61
C SER A 329 84.72 17.02 -118.74
N ALA A 330 84.11 18.20 -118.85
CA ALA A 330 84.54 19.26 -119.76
C ALA A 330 85.89 19.85 -119.33
N LEU A 331 86.10 20.06 -118.03
CA LEU A 331 87.39 20.45 -117.46
C LEU A 331 88.46 19.38 -117.65
N GLN A 332 88.14 18.10 -117.56
CA GLN A 332 89.07 17.00 -117.85
C GLN A 332 89.44 16.98 -119.34
N THR A 333 88.47 17.26 -120.22
CA THR A 333 88.71 17.45 -121.67
C THR A 333 89.61 18.66 -121.92
N LEU A 334 89.34 19.80 -121.29
CA LEU A 334 90.19 21.01 -121.35
C LEU A 334 91.57 20.78 -120.71
N GLN A 335 91.69 20.00 -119.65
CA GLN A 335 92.97 19.60 -119.06
C GLN A 335 93.76 18.69 -119.99
N SER A 336 93.10 17.83 -120.78
CA SER A 336 93.78 17.03 -121.80
C SER A 336 94.34 17.92 -122.92
N GLN A 337 93.57 18.91 -123.39
CA GLN A 337 94.01 19.91 -124.36
C GLN A 337 95.12 20.81 -123.77
N HIS A 338 94.98 21.25 -122.54
CA HIS A 338 96.00 21.99 -121.80
C HIS A 338 97.24 21.13 -121.52
N SER A 339 97.14 19.79 -121.43
CA SER A 339 98.30 18.92 -121.28
C SER A 339 99.09 18.81 -122.58
N GLN A 340 98.43 18.77 -123.74
CA GLN A 340 99.07 18.92 -125.04
C GLN A 340 99.71 20.32 -125.18
N GLY A 341 98.96 21.37 -124.84
CA GLY A 341 99.49 22.74 -124.79
C GLY A 341 100.65 22.90 -123.79
N ASN A 342 100.66 22.16 -122.68
CA ASN A 342 101.76 22.18 -121.70
C ASN A 342 102.99 21.42 -122.19
N GLN A 343 102.87 20.43 -123.08
CA GLN A 343 104.04 19.83 -123.73
C GLN A 343 104.69 20.81 -124.71
N GLU A 344 103.90 21.67 -125.37
CA GLU A 344 104.44 22.81 -126.13
C GLU A 344 104.99 23.91 -125.21
N MET A 345 104.28 24.24 -124.12
CA MET A 345 104.72 25.23 -123.14
C MET A 345 105.99 24.79 -122.39
N GLN A 346 106.19 23.51 -122.09
CA GLN A 346 107.42 23.02 -121.45
C GLN A 346 108.65 23.19 -122.36
N ARG A 347 108.50 23.06 -123.69
CA ARG A 347 109.58 23.41 -124.64
C ARG A 347 109.95 24.89 -124.57
N LEU A 348 108.99 25.77 -124.27
CA LEU A 348 109.21 27.22 -124.10
C LEU A 348 109.66 27.58 -122.67
N LEU A 349 109.15 26.92 -121.63
CA LEU A 349 109.51 27.17 -120.24
C LEU A 349 110.91 26.66 -119.90
N THR A 350 111.42 25.63 -120.59
CA THR A 350 112.85 25.28 -120.52
C THR A 350 113.75 26.47 -120.93
N GLN A 351 113.23 27.42 -121.74
CA GLN A 351 113.93 28.65 -122.15
C GLN A 351 113.67 29.85 -121.21
N ILE A 352 112.75 29.73 -120.24
CA ILE A 352 112.33 30.81 -119.32
C ILE A 352 112.74 30.52 -117.86
N GLU A 353 112.85 29.25 -117.47
CA GLU A 353 113.23 28.83 -116.11
C GLU A 353 114.69 29.24 -115.77
N GLU A 354 115.58 29.32 -116.78
CA GLU A 354 116.92 29.92 -116.61
C GLU A 354 116.89 31.40 -116.21
N ALA A 355 115.79 32.12 -116.52
CA ALA A 355 115.70 33.57 -116.40
C ALA A 355 115.01 34.08 -115.12
N LYS A 356 114.32 33.24 -114.34
CA LYS A 356 113.38 33.69 -113.28
C LYS A 356 113.66 33.27 -111.83
N SER A 357 114.77 32.59 -111.55
CA SER A 357 115.15 32.15 -110.19
C SER A 357 115.62 33.27 -109.22
N LYS A 358 115.24 34.55 -109.43
CA LYS A 358 115.96 35.71 -108.84
C LYS A 358 115.24 36.64 -107.84
N ALA A 359 113.91 36.56 -107.67
CA ALA A 359 113.13 37.19 -106.57
C ALA A 359 111.67 36.70 -106.66
N ARG A 360 110.94 36.20 -105.64
CA ARG A 360 110.87 36.37 -104.16
C ARG A 360 110.37 37.72 -103.64
N SER A 361 109.07 37.77 -103.28
CA SER A 361 108.44 38.66 -102.27
C SER A 361 107.08 38.04 -101.88
N GLN A 362 106.93 37.52 -100.65
CA GLN A 362 106.23 38.12 -99.50
C GLN A 362 104.69 38.12 -99.55
N GLU A 363 104.08 37.86 -98.38
CA GLU A 363 102.65 37.65 -98.12
C GLU A 363 102.27 38.26 -96.74
N GLU A 364 100.98 38.55 -96.50
CA GLU A 364 100.46 39.48 -95.48
C GLU A 364 99.69 38.82 -94.29
N LYS A 365 99.07 39.65 -93.40
CA LYS A 365 97.85 39.43 -92.54
C LYS A 365 98.08 38.96 -91.06
N VAL A 366 97.23 39.20 -90.02
CA VAL A 366 95.97 39.98 -89.76
C VAL A 366 95.64 40.06 -88.22
N THR A 367 94.52 40.69 -87.81
CA THR A 367 93.78 40.70 -86.49
C THR A 367 94.02 41.90 -85.54
N GLY A 368 93.11 42.28 -84.61
CA GLY A 368 91.72 41.86 -84.29
C GLY A 368 91.31 42.23 -82.84
N LEU A 369 90.09 42.75 -82.61
CA LEU A 369 89.64 43.36 -81.33
C LEU A 369 88.50 42.56 -80.63
N ASN A 370 88.10 42.76 -79.35
CA ASN A 370 88.79 43.01 -78.05
C ASN A 370 87.89 43.81 -77.06
N SER A 371 86.91 43.18 -76.38
CA SER A 371 86.11 43.82 -75.31
C SER A 371 85.25 42.84 -74.46
N VAL A 372 85.76 42.31 -73.34
CA VAL A 372 84.94 41.65 -72.29
C VAL A 372 85.51 41.90 -70.89
N LEU A 373 85.05 42.96 -70.22
CA LEU A 373 85.35 43.23 -68.79
C LEU A 373 84.31 44.21 -68.21
N GLU A 374 83.09 43.77 -67.89
CA GLU A 374 82.13 44.65 -67.17
C GLU A 374 80.95 43.96 -66.42
N VAL A 375 80.57 42.72 -66.75
CA VAL A 375 79.32 42.10 -66.21
C VAL A 375 79.41 41.64 -64.73
N LYS A 376 80.59 41.59 -64.12
CA LYS A 376 80.80 40.97 -62.78
C LYS A 376 80.48 41.85 -61.56
N GLN A 377 79.95 43.07 -61.73
CA GLN A 377 79.79 44.04 -60.63
C GLN A 377 78.40 44.07 -59.95
N GLN A 378 77.39 43.33 -60.44
CA GLN A 378 76.01 43.40 -59.93
C GLN A 378 75.57 42.31 -58.93
N GLU A 379 76.37 41.27 -58.68
CA GLU A 379 75.94 40.13 -57.83
C GLU A 379 76.04 40.37 -56.31
N LEU A 380 76.66 41.46 -55.83
CA LEU A 380 77.06 41.59 -54.42
C LEU A 380 75.99 42.17 -53.46
N ASN A 381 74.90 42.75 -53.97
CA ASN A 381 73.93 43.49 -53.12
C ASN A 381 72.77 42.64 -52.55
N GLY A 382 72.59 41.39 -52.96
CA GLY A 382 71.48 40.54 -52.49
C GLY A 382 71.66 39.93 -51.10
N LEU A 383 72.89 39.69 -50.67
CA LEU A 383 73.20 38.84 -49.50
C LEU A 383 73.13 39.55 -48.13
N LEU A 384 72.66 40.79 -48.08
CA LEU A 384 72.57 41.59 -46.84
C LEU A 384 71.16 41.62 -46.22
N GLN A 385 70.14 41.09 -46.91
CA GLN A 385 68.73 41.15 -46.47
C GLN A 385 68.24 39.85 -45.82
N GLU A 386 68.86 38.70 -46.12
CA GLU A 386 68.53 37.38 -45.53
C GLU A 386 68.99 37.21 -44.07
N LYS A 387 69.92 38.04 -43.61
CA LYS A 387 70.50 37.89 -42.26
C LYS A 387 69.54 38.33 -41.14
N SER A 388 68.69 39.34 -41.36
CA SER A 388 67.86 39.91 -40.29
C SER A 388 66.56 39.15 -40.02
N SER A 389 66.08 38.29 -40.92
CA SER A 389 64.90 37.44 -40.68
C SER A 389 65.23 36.29 -39.71
N LEU A 390 66.38 35.63 -39.91
CA LEU A 390 66.83 34.50 -39.11
C LEU A 390 67.16 34.89 -37.65
N GLU A 391 67.60 36.12 -37.40
CA GLU A 391 67.82 36.62 -36.03
C GLU A 391 66.50 36.85 -35.26
N GLN A 392 65.35 37.00 -35.96
CA GLN A 392 64.05 37.26 -35.35
C GLN A 392 63.31 35.96 -34.92
N GLU A 393 63.42 34.88 -35.71
CA GLU A 393 62.80 33.58 -35.37
C GLU A 393 63.43 32.93 -34.11
N VAL A 394 64.75 33.06 -33.94
CA VAL A 394 65.48 32.51 -32.78
C VAL A 394 65.03 33.15 -31.44
N SER A 395 64.51 34.38 -31.48
CA SER A 395 63.95 35.05 -30.29
C SER A 395 62.60 34.45 -29.86
N VAL A 396 61.72 34.17 -30.83
CA VAL A 396 60.39 33.60 -30.59
C VAL A 396 60.47 32.17 -30.05
N LEU A 397 61.38 31.35 -30.58
CA LEU A 397 61.56 29.97 -30.13
C LEU A 397 62.07 29.87 -28.68
N LYS A 398 62.88 30.83 -28.21
CA LYS A 398 63.30 30.89 -26.79
C LYS A 398 62.13 31.20 -25.85
N GLN A 399 61.27 32.14 -26.23
CA GLN A 399 60.14 32.57 -25.39
C GLN A 399 59.08 31.47 -25.20
N ASN A 400 58.89 30.59 -26.19
CA ASN A 400 57.98 29.45 -26.10
C ASN A 400 58.51 28.30 -25.22
N LEU A 401 59.83 28.10 -25.18
CA LEU A 401 60.51 27.11 -24.33
C LEU A 401 60.43 27.48 -22.84
N GLU A 402 60.57 28.77 -22.52
CA GLU A 402 60.45 29.27 -21.15
C GLU A 402 59.01 29.17 -20.61
N LYS A 403 58.01 29.30 -21.50
CA LYS A 403 56.59 29.16 -21.17
C LYS A 403 56.20 27.70 -20.87
N THR A 404 56.60 26.76 -21.73
CA THR A 404 56.32 25.32 -21.53
C THR A 404 57.02 24.74 -20.30
N SER A 405 58.23 25.22 -19.97
CA SER A 405 58.93 24.85 -18.72
C SER A 405 58.15 25.23 -17.45
N ASN A 406 57.46 26.39 -17.47
CA ASN A 406 56.72 26.91 -16.32
C ASN A 406 55.39 26.16 -16.09
N ASP A 407 54.72 25.73 -17.16
CA ASP A 407 53.47 24.97 -17.05
C ASP A 407 53.72 23.50 -16.65
N GLN A 408 54.86 22.92 -17.06
CA GLN A 408 55.30 21.59 -16.59
C GLN A 408 55.62 21.58 -15.08
N ALA A 409 56.19 22.68 -14.55
CA ALA A 409 56.46 22.82 -13.11
C ALA A 409 55.16 22.83 -12.27
N LYS A 410 54.12 23.54 -12.72
CA LYS A 410 52.83 23.60 -12.02
C LYS A 410 52.11 22.25 -12.00
N SER A 411 52.12 21.52 -13.11
CA SER A 411 51.55 20.17 -13.19
C SER A 411 52.30 19.16 -12.29
N SER A 412 53.60 19.35 -12.10
CA SER A 412 54.38 18.55 -11.13
C SER A 412 53.96 18.82 -9.68
N GLN A 413 53.60 20.07 -9.35
CA GLN A 413 53.20 20.45 -8.00
C GLN A 413 51.82 19.91 -7.62
N THR A 414 50.83 20.03 -8.52
CA THR A 414 49.47 19.50 -8.29
C THR A 414 49.45 17.98 -8.10
N ASN A 415 50.38 17.25 -8.76
CA ASN A 415 50.50 15.80 -8.57
C ASN A 415 51.13 15.43 -7.22
N GLN A 416 51.98 16.28 -6.63
CA GLN A 416 52.51 16.05 -5.27
C GLN A 416 51.43 16.23 -4.21
N GLU A 417 50.61 17.29 -4.34
CA GLU A 417 49.50 17.57 -3.41
C GLU A 417 48.47 16.42 -3.38
N LEU A 418 48.11 15.86 -4.55
CA LEU A 418 47.22 14.68 -4.64
C LEU A 418 47.83 13.40 -4.02
N HIS A 419 49.15 13.22 -4.08
CA HIS A 419 49.81 12.09 -3.43
C HIS A 419 49.86 12.21 -1.91
N GLU A 420 49.99 13.43 -1.38
CA GLU A 420 49.91 13.72 0.06
C GLU A 420 48.49 13.45 0.60
N GLU A 421 47.47 13.87 -0.15
CA GLU A 421 46.06 13.67 0.23
C GLU A 421 45.63 12.19 0.18
N LEU A 422 46.14 11.43 -0.79
CA LEU A 422 45.94 9.97 -0.86
C LEU A 422 46.62 9.25 0.32
N ARG A 423 47.84 9.64 0.69
CA ARG A 423 48.54 9.08 1.87
C ARG A 423 47.74 9.30 3.16
N ASN A 424 47.22 10.51 3.37
CA ASN A 424 46.39 10.83 4.53
C ASN A 424 45.13 9.95 4.62
N LYS A 425 44.57 9.52 3.48
CA LYS A 425 43.43 8.60 3.43
C LYS A 425 43.80 7.15 3.73
N ASP A 426 44.95 6.68 3.27
CA ASP A 426 45.48 5.37 3.64
C ASP A 426 45.78 5.29 5.15
N GLU A 427 46.36 6.35 5.73
CA GLU A 427 46.64 6.44 7.17
C GLU A 427 45.33 6.42 8.00
N GLN A 428 44.28 7.15 7.59
CA GLN A 428 42.94 7.05 8.20
C GLN A 428 42.35 5.63 8.14
N CYS A 429 42.49 4.93 7.01
CA CYS A 429 42.01 3.54 6.88
C CYS A 429 42.78 2.57 7.79
N THR A 430 44.09 2.79 8.01
CA THR A 430 44.87 1.96 8.92
C THR A 430 44.52 2.16 10.40
N SER A 431 44.19 3.40 10.83
CA SER A 431 43.71 3.67 12.21
C SER A 431 42.41 2.93 12.51
N LEU A 432 41.39 3.09 11.66
CA LEU A 432 40.09 2.44 11.83
C LEU A 432 40.20 0.90 11.82
N SER A 433 41.15 0.36 11.07
CA SER A 433 41.41 -1.09 11.05
C SER A 433 42.06 -1.58 12.35
N ALA A 434 42.92 -0.77 12.98
CA ALA A 434 43.50 -1.07 14.29
C ALA A 434 42.46 -1.02 15.42
N GLU A 435 41.57 -0.03 15.43
CA GLU A 435 40.44 0.07 16.37
C GLU A 435 39.50 -1.14 16.27
N LEU A 436 39.18 -1.58 15.04
CA LEU A 436 38.34 -2.75 14.79
C LEU A 436 39.03 -4.06 15.25
N GLN A 437 40.37 -4.12 15.17
CA GLN A 437 41.16 -5.23 15.69
C GLN A 437 41.17 -5.25 17.23
N ASP A 438 41.23 -4.09 17.89
CA ASP A 438 41.19 -4.02 19.35
C ASP A 438 39.81 -4.42 19.91
N MET A 439 38.72 -3.92 19.32
CA MET A 439 37.35 -4.30 19.73
C MET A 439 37.12 -5.82 19.65
N LYS A 440 37.72 -6.51 18.67
CA LYS A 440 37.71 -8.00 18.60
C LYS A 440 38.50 -8.64 19.75
N SER A 441 39.58 -8.02 20.19
CA SER A 441 40.39 -8.47 21.33
C SER A 441 39.60 -8.41 22.64
N GLN A 442 38.87 -7.31 22.85
CA GLN A 442 38.00 -7.09 24.01
C GLN A 442 36.84 -8.11 24.06
N PHE A 443 36.17 -8.37 22.94
CA PHE A 443 35.14 -9.42 22.84
C PHE A 443 35.68 -10.82 23.20
N ALA A 444 36.88 -11.17 22.75
CA ALA A 444 37.53 -12.43 23.11
C ALA A 444 37.92 -12.50 24.60
N GLY A 445 38.13 -11.34 25.26
CA GLY A 445 38.29 -11.23 26.71
C GLY A 445 37.01 -11.58 27.47
N LEU A 446 35.90 -10.91 27.14
CA LEU A 446 34.59 -11.13 27.76
C LEU A 446 34.12 -12.59 27.61
N GLN A 447 34.34 -13.19 26.44
CA GLN A 447 33.98 -14.60 26.18
C GLN A 447 34.73 -15.59 27.10
N ARG A 448 35.96 -15.29 27.52
CA ARG A 448 36.69 -16.11 28.50
C ARG A 448 36.17 -15.92 29.93
N ASN A 449 35.79 -14.69 30.28
CA ASN A 449 35.25 -14.39 31.61
C ASN A 449 33.89 -15.05 31.84
N LEU A 450 33.02 -15.08 30.83
CA LEU A 450 31.74 -15.81 30.88
C LEU A 450 31.95 -17.29 31.21
N LYS A 451 32.87 -17.95 30.49
CA LYS A 451 33.18 -19.37 30.67
C LYS A 451 33.76 -19.69 32.06
N ALA A 452 34.58 -18.77 32.60
CA ALA A 452 35.10 -18.87 33.96
C ALA A 452 34.05 -18.57 35.06
N SER A 453 32.88 -18.04 34.70
CA SER A 453 31.71 -17.91 35.59
C SER A 453 30.89 -19.21 35.60
N GLU A 454 30.64 -19.79 34.43
CA GLU A 454 29.93 -21.07 34.26
C GLU A 454 30.58 -22.20 35.09
N GLU A 455 31.92 -22.30 35.06
CA GLU A 455 32.68 -23.29 35.85
C GLU A 455 32.54 -23.08 37.38
N ARG A 456 32.31 -21.85 37.85
CA ARG A 456 32.08 -21.55 39.28
C ARG A 456 30.69 -21.95 39.74
N CYS A 457 29.65 -21.72 38.93
CA CYS A 457 28.29 -22.17 39.25
C CYS A 457 28.19 -23.70 39.38
N LEU A 458 28.91 -24.45 38.53
CA LEU A 458 28.96 -25.92 38.63
C LEU A 458 29.60 -26.42 39.94
N LEU A 459 30.57 -25.69 40.48
CA LEU A 459 31.21 -26.04 41.76
C LEU A 459 30.26 -25.83 42.94
N LEU A 460 29.56 -24.69 42.99
CA LEU A 460 28.58 -24.37 44.04
C LEU A 460 27.41 -25.35 44.08
N THR A 461 26.89 -25.76 42.91
CA THR A 461 25.83 -26.78 42.82
C THR A 461 26.26 -28.11 43.45
N LYS A 462 27.55 -28.47 43.32
CA LYS A 462 28.09 -29.71 43.89
C LYS A 462 28.15 -29.66 45.41
N ASP A 463 28.55 -28.54 45.99
CA ASP A 463 28.64 -28.39 47.45
C ASP A 463 27.25 -28.33 48.11
N LYS A 464 26.24 -27.74 47.45
CA LYS A 464 24.83 -27.79 47.89
C LYS A 464 24.33 -29.23 48.07
N THR A 465 24.53 -30.10 47.08
CA THR A 465 24.09 -31.51 47.17
C THR A 465 24.77 -32.30 48.29
N LYS A 466 25.92 -31.82 48.79
CA LYS A 466 26.65 -32.45 49.89
C LYS A 466 25.96 -32.17 51.23
N LEU A 467 25.63 -30.90 51.49
CA LEU A 467 24.93 -30.45 52.69
C LEU A 467 23.54 -31.08 52.84
N GLU A 468 22.81 -31.25 51.73
CA GLU A 468 21.49 -31.92 51.73
C GLU A 468 21.57 -33.39 52.21
N ASN A 469 22.66 -34.10 51.90
CA ASN A 469 22.88 -35.46 52.38
C ASN A 469 23.24 -35.50 53.88
N ASP A 470 24.08 -34.58 54.34
CA ASP A 470 24.48 -34.50 55.76
C ASP A 470 23.27 -34.19 56.69
N ILE A 471 22.32 -33.36 56.22
CA ILE A 471 21.05 -33.07 56.92
C ILE A 471 20.17 -34.33 57.00
N MET A 472 20.13 -35.13 55.93
CA MET A 472 19.29 -36.33 55.87
C MET A 472 19.71 -37.40 56.87
N ASP A 473 21.01 -37.57 57.13
CA ASP A 473 21.50 -38.56 58.11
C ASP A 473 21.32 -38.12 59.58
N MET A 474 21.38 -36.81 59.87
CA MET A 474 21.03 -36.28 61.20
C MET A 474 19.57 -36.57 61.61
N SER A 475 18.66 -36.71 60.64
CA SER A 475 17.23 -36.94 60.89
C SER A 475 16.87 -38.34 61.42
N LYS A 476 17.78 -39.31 61.36
CA LYS A 476 17.49 -40.73 61.65
C LYS A 476 17.71 -41.19 63.10
N SER A 477 18.20 -40.34 64.00
CA SER A 477 18.62 -40.77 65.34
C SER A 477 18.26 -39.83 66.49
N SER A 478 17.27 -40.19 67.32
CA SER A 478 17.21 -39.92 68.78
C SER A 478 15.81 -40.17 69.35
N GLY A 479 15.71 -40.93 70.45
CA GLY A 479 14.52 -40.93 71.31
C GLY A 479 14.84 -41.43 72.72
N ASP A 480 14.63 -40.60 73.74
CA ASP A 480 14.49 -41.04 75.14
C ASP A 480 13.93 -39.92 76.07
N ASN A 481 12.93 -40.24 76.88
CA ASN A 481 11.95 -39.23 77.34
C ASN A 481 12.27 -38.46 78.64
N SER A 482 13.30 -38.82 79.41
CA SER A 482 13.66 -37.99 80.60
C SER A 482 14.56 -36.80 80.25
N THR A 483 15.38 -36.92 79.19
CA THR A 483 16.00 -35.74 78.58
C THR A 483 14.99 -34.92 77.78
N LEU A 484 13.82 -35.46 77.43
CA LEU A 484 12.83 -34.75 76.63
C LEU A 484 12.24 -33.54 77.36
N ILE A 485 12.08 -33.52 78.69
CA ILE A 485 11.53 -32.34 79.38
C ILE A 485 12.57 -31.21 79.50
N THR A 486 13.84 -31.52 79.79
CA THR A 486 14.90 -30.51 79.74
C THR A 486 15.17 -30.08 78.30
N LYS A 487 15.16 -31.01 77.32
CA LYS A 487 15.20 -30.67 75.90
C LYS A 487 13.98 -29.88 75.44
N LEU A 488 12.77 -30.10 75.96
CA LEU A 488 11.57 -29.31 75.64
C LEU A 488 11.65 -27.91 76.23
N ASN A 489 12.15 -27.74 77.46
CA ASN A 489 12.40 -26.41 78.01
C ASN A 489 13.56 -25.72 77.30
N GLU A 490 14.64 -26.42 76.97
CA GLU A 490 15.71 -25.86 76.13
C GLU A 490 15.26 -25.65 74.67
N GLU A 491 14.29 -26.42 74.15
CA GLU A 491 13.67 -26.20 72.84
C GLU A 491 12.71 -25.03 72.87
N ILE A 492 11.99 -24.79 73.97
CA ILE A 492 11.18 -23.58 74.16
C ILE A 492 12.13 -22.39 74.22
N ASN A 493 13.18 -22.42 75.05
CA ASN A 493 14.20 -21.37 75.08
C ASN A 493 14.96 -21.21 73.73
N ARG A 494 15.17 -22.29 72.97
CA ARG A 494 15.72 -22.21 71.60
C ARG A 494 14.69 -21.65 70.63
N LYS A 495 13.41 -22.04 70.73
CA LYS A 495 12.31 -21.55 69.88
C LYS A 495 12.01 -20.09 70.12
N GLU A 496 12.08 -19.64 71.37
CA GLU A 496 12.00 -18.24 71.80
C GLU A 496 13.19 -17.45 71.24
N ARG A 497 14.43 -17.95 71.38
CA ARG A 497 15.60 -17.31 70.74
C ARG A 497 15.52 -17.30 69.22
N THR A 498 15.09 -18.38 68.58
CA THR A 498 14.89 -18.38 67.12
C THR A 498 13.72 -17.51 66.71
N LEU A 499 12.71 -17.29 67.57
CA LEU A 499 11.63 -16.33 67.31
C LEU A 499 12.15 -14.90 67.42
N GLU A 500 13.02 -14.62 68.39
CA GLU A 500 13.68 -13.32 68.58
C GLU A 500 14.69 -13.06 67.44
N GLU A 501 15.45 -14.07 67.01
CA GLU A 501 16.31 -14.03 65.82
C GLU A 501 15.51 -13.90 64.52
N LEU A 502 14.39 -14.60 64.36
CA LEU A 502 13.50 -14.44 63.20
C LEU A 502 12.76 -13.10 63.20
N GLN A 503 12.44 -12.53 64.37
CA GLN A 503 11.88 -11.18 64.50
C GLN A 503 12.93 -10.11 64.18
N ASN A 504 14.18 -10.30 64.61
CA ASN A 504 15.30 -9.44 64.23
C ASN A 504 15.62 -9.55 62.73
N GLN A 505 15.67 -10.77 62.17
CA GLN A 505 15.80 -10.98 60.72
C GLN A 505 14.64 -10.35 59.96
N LEU A 506 13.39 -10.50 60.41
CA LEU A 506 12.24 -9.84 59.79
C LEU A 506 12.29 -8.30 59.90
N ALA A 507 12.89 -7.76 60.96
CA ALA A 507 13.13 -6.32 61.08
C ALA A 507 14.24 -5.87 60.13
N GLU A 508 15.35 -6.62 60.04
CA GLU A 508 16.43 -6.38 59.09
C GLU A 508 15.98 -6.50 57.64
N GLU A 509 15.19 -7.52 57.26
CA GLU A 509 14.64 -7.64 55.89
C GLU A 509 13.66 -6.50 55.57
N LYS A 510 12.91 -6.00 56.56
CA LYS A 510 12.06 -4.81 56.36
C LYS A 510 12.88 -3.54 56.19
N GLU A 511 13.99 -3.41 56.90
CA GLU A 511 14.90 -2.28 56.74
C GLU A 511 15.64 -2.35 55.38
N ARG A 512 16.08 -3.54 54.95
CA ARG A 512 16.64 -3.78 53.62
C ARG A 512 15.60 -3.51 52.52
N ALA A 513 14.36 -3.97 52.68
CA ALA A 513 13.28 -3.68 51.74
C ALA A 513 13.00 -2.17 51.64
N ALA A 514 12.94 -1.45 52.76
CA ALA A 514 12.79 0.01 52.76
C ALA A 514 13.97 0.74 52.07
N GLN A 515 15.20 0.28 52.32
CA GLN A 515 16.40 0.80 51.64
C GLN A 515 16.40 0.47 50.14
N ALA A 516 15.91 -0.70 49.74
CA ALA A 516 15.75 -1.08 48.34
C ALA A 516 14.64 -0.28 47.64
N GLU A 517 13.51 -0.01 48.30
CA GLU A 517 12.45 0.87 47.80
C GLU A 517 12.95 2.32 47.63
N GLU A 518 13.71 2.86 48.59
CA GLU A 518 14.32 4.19 48.49
C GLU A 518 15.36 4.25 47.36
N SER A 519 16.20 3.22 47.23
CA SER A 519 17.17 3.10 46.13
C SER A 519 16.50 2.98 44.76
N HIS A 520 15.41 2.19 44.65
CA HIS A 520 14.64 2.06 43.41
C HIS A 520 13.96 3.39 43.04
N SER A 521 13.37 4.09 44.01
CA SER A 521 12.79 5.42 43.82
C SER A 521 13.83 6.42 43.31
N LEU A 522 15.04 6.45 43.89
CA LEU A 522 16.13 7.31 43.45
C LEU A 522 16.63 6.95 42.04
N ALA A 523 16.82 5.66 41.75
CA ALA A 523 17.22 5.17 40.44
C ALA A 523 16.17 5.49 39.35
N GLN A 524 14.88 5.37 39.67
CA GLN A 524 13.78 5.74 38.78
C GLN A 524 13.79 7.25 38.48
N VAL A 525 13.95 8.10 39.49
CA VAL A 525 14.06 9.56 39.31
C VAL A 525 15.30 9.94 38.47
N GLN A 526 16.41 9.23 38.66
CA GLN A 526 17.62 9.43 37.85
C GLN A 526 17.43 8.97 36.40
N ALA A 527 16.87 7.79 36.16
CA ALA A 527 16.55 7.30 34.81
C ALA A 527 15.56 8.23 34.08
N GLU A 528 14.55 8.75 34.78
CA GLU A 528 13.65 9.78 34.22
C GLU A 528 14.38 11.07 33.84
N LYS A 529 15.35 11.50 34.66
CA LYS A 529 16.15 12.71 34.41
C LYS A 529 17.07 12.51 33.19
N GLU A 530 17.73 11.37 33.10
CA GLU A 530 18.60 10.99 31.97
C GLU A 530 17.78 10.86 30.67
N ALA A 531 16.61 10.21 30.72
CA ALA A 531 15.68 10.15 29.59
C ALA A 531 15.19 11.54 29.14
N LYS A 532 14.89 12.45 30.08
CA LYS A 532 14.55 13.85 29.78
C LYS A 532 15.72 14.59 29.12
N THR A 533 16.95 14.43 29.61
CA THR A 533 18.15 15.05 29.03
C THR A 533 18.48 14.50 27.63
N LEU A 534 18.34 13.19 27.41
CA LEU A 534 18.53 12.57 26.09
C LEU A 534 17.47 13.08 25.09
N THR A 535 16.21 13.18 25.53
CA THR A 535 15.12 13.74 24.72
C THR A 535 15.40 15.21 24.35
N GLN A 536 15.90 16.02 25.28
CA GLN A 536 16.31 17.40 25.03
C GLN A 536 17.48 17.50 24.02
N LYS A 537 18.47 16.60 24.09
CA LYS A 537 19.55 16.52 23.09
C LYS A 537 19.02 16.20 21.70
N HIS A 538 18.23 15.14 21.56
CA HIS A 538 17.63 14.78 20.27
C HIS A 538 16.74 15.90 19.70
N GLN A 539 16.00 16.62 20.56
CA GLN A 539 15.20 17.75 20.12
C GLN A 539 16.06 18.94 19.64
N ALA A 540 17.19 19.22 20.29
CA ALA A 540 18.14 20.23 19.84
C ALA A 540 18.83 19.85 18.51
N GLU A 541 19.23 18.58 18.35
CA GLU A 541 19.80 18.04 17.12
C GLU A 541 18.81 18.12 15.95
N LEU A 542 17.54 17.75 16.17
CA LEU A 542 16.48 17.91 15.19
C LEU A 542 16.26 19.38 14.80
N SER A 543 16.29 20.32 15.74
CA SER A 543 16.19 21.76 15.44
C SER A 543 17.38 22.26 14.60
N ASN A 544 18.61 21.82 14.90
CA ASN A 544 19.82 22.16 14.15
C ASN A 544 19.78 21.59 12.72
N LEU A 545 19.38 20.32 12.57
CA LEU A 545 19.19 19.71 11.25
C LEU A 545 18.09 20.42 10.43
N GLN A 546 16.98 20.82 11.06
CA GLN A 546 15.93 21.62 10.40
C GLN A 546 16.43 23.01 9.96
N GLU A 547 17.26 23.68 10.75
CA GLU A 547 17.87 24.96 10.37
C GLU A 547 18.87 24.78 9.22
N LYS A 548 19.68 23.72 9.25
CA LYS A 548 20.62 23.37 8.17
C LYS A 548 19.91 23.02 6.86
N ILE A 549 18.77 22.32 6.92
CA ILE A 549 17.92 22.07 5.75
C ILE A 549 17.42 23.39 5.16
N LYS A 550 16.85 24.29 5.97
CA LYS A 550 16.38 25.62 5.51
C LYS A 550 17.48 26.47 4.87
N LEU A 551 18.70 26.40 5.39
CA LEU A 551 19.86 27.09 4.80
C LEU A 551 20.25 26.49 3.44
N LEU A 552 20.18 25.17 3.28
CA LEU A 552 20.44 24.50 2.00
C LEU A 552 19.32 24.75 0.98
N GLU A 553 18.06 24.72 1.40
CA GLU A 553 16.89 25.08 0.57
C GLU A 553 17.04 26.50 0.03
N LYS A 554 17.31 27.48 0.90
CA LYS A 554 17.56 28.86 0.48
C LYS A 554 18.76 29.00 -0.47
N SER A 555 19.85 28.26 -0.22
CA SER A 555 21.00 28.27 -1.13
C SER A 555 20.66 27.64 -2.49
N ALA A 556 19.75 26.66 -2.54
CA ALA A 556 19.28 26.07 -3.79
C ALA A 556 18.37 27.05 -4.57
N GLU A 557 17.49 27.76 -3.87
CA GLU A 557 16.66 28.84 -4.44
C GLU A 557 17.53 29.98 -5.02
N ASP A 558 18.50 30.48 -4.25
CA ASP A 558 19.44 31.52 -4.70
C ASP A 558 20.27 31.08 -5.92
N ASN A 559 20.66 29.79 -5.98
CA ASN A 559 21.35 29.24 -7.14
C ASN A 559 20.43 29.04 -8.35
N GLN A 560 19.16 28.66 -8.13
CA GLN A 560 18.16 28.56 -9.19
C GLN A 560 17.80 29.95 -9.77
N ALA A 561 17.74 30.99 -8.93
CA ALA A 561 17.57 32.38 -9.37
C ALA A 561 18.74 32.83 -10.26
N LYS A 562 19.99 32.63 -9.81
CA LYS A 562 21.19 32.94 -10.62
C LYS A 562 21.24 32.16 -11.94
N ALA A 563 20.80 30.91 -11.95
CA ALA A 563 20.72 30.11 -13.17
C ALA A 563 19.68 30.68 -14.17
N LYS A 564 18.52 31.15 -13.67
CA LYS A 564 17.51 31.84 -14.49
C LYS A 564 18.02 33.17 -15.03
N ASP A 565 18.72 33.96 -14.23
CA ASP A 565 19.31 35.23 -14.67
C ASP A 565 20.39 35.01 -15.75
N MET A 566 21.25 33.99 -15.58
CA MET A 566 22.23 33.59 -16.60
C MET A 566 21.56 33.06 -17.88
N HIS A 567 20.44 32.34 -17.79
CA HIS A 567 19.66 31.91 -18.95
C HIS A 567 19.08 33.10 -19.70
N ALA A 568 18.44 34.04 -19.00
CA ALA A 568 17.87 35.24 -19.59
C ALA A 568 18.92 36.15 -20.24
N LEU A 569 20.13 36.23 -19.67
CA LEU A 569 21.27 36.91 -20.30
C LEU A 569 21.75 36.17 -21.57
N GLY A 570 21.76 34.83 -21.56
CA GLY A 570 22.08 34.02 -22.74
C GLY A 570 21.07 34.16 -23.86
N GLU A 571 19.77 34.09 -23.56
CA GLU A 571 18.67 34.30 -24.52
C GLU A 571 18.73 35.71 -25.11
N LYS A 572 19.02 36.73 -24.29
CA LYS A 572 19.18 38.10 -24.79
C LYS A 572 20.39 38.24 -25.71
N ALA A 573 21.54 37.69 -25.34
CA ALA A 573 22.73 37.73 -26.19
C ALA A 573 22.51 36.99 -27.52
N LEU A 574 21.74 35.90 -27.51
CA LEU A 574 21.34 35.17 -28.72
C LEU A 574 20.38 36.01 -29.58
N ALA A 575 19.39 36.68 -28.97
CA ALA A 575 18.46 37.57 -29.67
C ALA A 575 19.19 38.76 -30.31
N ASP A 576 20.11 39.41 -29.58
CA ASP A 576 20.94 40.51 -30.09
C ASP A 576 21.82 40.05 -31.27
N ALA A 577 22.37 38.82 -31.21
CA ALA A 577 23.18 38.23 -32.28
C ALA A 577 22.35 37.83 -33.52
N VAL A 578 21.11 37.34 -33.33
CA VAL A 578 20.16 37.05 -34.40
C VAL A 578 19.66 38.34 -35.07
N GLU A 579 19.43 39.40 -34.30
CA GLU A 579 19.08 40.72 -34.86
C GLU A 579 20.24 41.30 -35.69
N HIS A 580 21.49 41.11 -35.26
CA HIS A 580 22.67 41.48 -36.05
C HIS A 580 22.76 40.69 -37.36
N HIS A 581 22.66 39.36 -37.30
CA HIS A 581 22.67 38.50 -38.49
C HIS A 581 21.51 38.84 -39.45
N SER A 582 20.32 39.13 -38.93
CA SER A 582 19.17 39.53 -39.75
C SER A 582 19.44 40.83 -40.53
N LYS A 583 20.06 41.83 -39.89
CA LYS A 583 20.46 43.09 -40.56
C LYS A 583 21.55 42.85 -41.61
N GLU A 584 22.54 42.03 -41.31
CA GLU A 584 23.65 41.71 -42.21
C GLU A 584 23.17 40.91 -43.44
N VAL A 585 22.25 39.94 -43.24
CA VAL A 585 21.56 39.22 -44.31
C VAL A 585 20.69 40.15 -45.16
N GLN A 586 19.94 41.09 -44.56
CA GLN A 586 19.18 42.09 -45.30
C GLN A 586 20.09 43.01 -46.14
N GLU A 587 21.25 43.40 -45.61
CA GLU A 587 22.21 44.25 -46.34
C GLU A 587 22.86 43.49 -47.51
N LEU A 588 23.18 42.19 -47.32
CA LEU A 588 23.65 41.31 -48.40
C LEU A 588 22.56 41.06 -49.44
N HIS A 589 21.31 40.87 -49.04
CA HIS A 589 20.18 40.68 -49.95
C HIS A 589 19.94 41.94 -50.80
N SER A 590 19.97 43.14 -50.21
CA SER A 590 19.87 44.40 -50.96
C SER A 590 21.05 44.64 -51.92
N LYS A 591 22.24 44.11 -51.62
CA LYS A 591 23.38 44.10 -52.55
C LYS A 591 23.15 43.10 -53.70
N PHE A 592 22.62 41.92 -53.40
CA PHE A 592 22.27 40.91 -54.41
C PHE A 592 21.18 41.39 -55.37
N GLU A 593 20.08 41.99 -54.87
CA GLU A 593 19.02 42.57 -55.71
C GLU A 593 19.56 43.60 -56.70
N LYS A 594 20.49 44.47 -56.28
CA LYS A 594 21.12 45.46 -57.17
C LYS A 594 21.93 44.80 -58.27
N VAL A 595 22.77 43.81 -57.94
CA VAL A 595 23.55 43.05 -58.92
C VAL A 595 22.65 42.27 -59.89
N GLN A 596 21.54 41.72 -59.39
CA GLN A 596 20.54 41.03 -60.20
C GLN A 596 19.81 41.99 -61.16
N GLN A 597 19.53 43.22 -60.71
CA GLN A 597 18.93 44.27 -61.54
C GLN A 597 19.92 44.77 -62.61
N GLU A 598 21.20 44.95 -62.27
CA GLU A 598 22.27 45.28 -63.24
C GLU A 598 22.45 44.15 -64.29
N LEU A 599 22.39 42.88 -63.86
CA LEU A 599 22.46 41.72 -64.76
C LEU A 599 21.25 41.64 -65.70
N SER A 600 20.04 41.94 -65.21
CA SER A 600 18.82 42.04 -66.04
C SER A 600 18.97 43.10 -67.13
N VAL A 601 19.45 44.29 -66.78
CA VAL A 601 19.69 45.37 -67.78
C VAL A 601 20.70 44.92 -68.83
N SER A 602 21.79 44.26 -68.42
CA SER A 602 22.80 43.75 -69.36
C SER A 602 22.27 42.59 -70.24
N GLN A 603 21.37 41.74 -69.72
CA GLN A 603 20.68 40.73 -70.52
C GLN A 603 19.73 41.35 -71.55
N ASP A 604 18.97 42.38 -71.19
CA ASP A 604 18.08 43.08 -72.11
C ASP A 604 18.87 43.79 -73.23
N GLU A 605 20.01 44.42 -72.90
CA GLU A 605 20.95 44.97 -73.89
C GLU A 605 21.52 43.88 -74.82
N SER A 606 21.85 42.70 -74.27
CA SER A 606 22.33 41.55 -75.04
C SER A 606 21.27 40.98 -75.99
N LEU A 607 20.00 40.93 -75.55
CA LEU A 607 18.87 40.49 -76.38
C LEU A 607 18.56 41.47 -77.51
N GLU A 608 18.62 42.78 -77.26
CA GLU A 608 18.43 43.78 -78.32
C GLU A 608 19.59 43.77 -79.33
N LEU A 609 20.83 43.58 -78.87
CA LEU A 609 21.98 43.32 -79.77
C LEU A 609 21.80 42.05 -80.60
N LYS A 610 21.31 40.96 -80.00
CA LYS A 610 21.03 39.70 -80.70
C LYS A 610 19.95 39.87 -81.76
N LYS A 611 18.90 40.62 -81.46
CA LYS A 611 17.83 40.98 -82.41
C LYS A 611 18.35 41.84 -83.57
N GLN A 612 19.25 42.79 -83.31
CA GLN A 612 19.92 43.55 -84.38
C GLN A 612 20.80 42.66 -85.27
N ILE A 613 21.46 41.63 -84.71
CA ILE A 613 22.22 40.63 -85.47
C ILE A 613 21.28 39.76 -86.31
N GLU A 614 20.12 39.35 -85.79
CA GLU A 614 19.10 38.58 -86.53
C GLU A 614 18.50 39.41 -87.68
N GLU A 615 18.21 40.70 -87.48
CA GLU A 615 17.77 41.60 -88.55
C GLU A 615 18.81 41.73 -89.67
N LEU A 616 20.11 41.83 -89.33
CA LEU A 616 21.21 41.81 -90.31
C LEU A 616 21.35 40.45 -91.03
N MET A 617 21.10 39.34 -90.34
CA MET A 617 21.08 37.99 -90.96
C MET A 617 19.96 37.86 -91.99
N THR A 618 18.75 38.39 -91.74
CA THR A 618 17.67 38.37 -92.74
C THR A 618 17.99 39.18 -94.01
N PHE A 619 18.85 40.22 -93.91
CA PHE A 619 19.37 40.94 -95.06
C PHE A 619 20.36 40.10 -95.88
N LYS A 620 21.19 39.30 -95.22
CA LYS A 620 22.13 38.36 -95.86
C LYS A 620 21.40 37.23 -96.59
N GLU A 621 20.34 36.68 -96.00
CA GLU A 621 19.54 35.62 -96.63
C GLU A 621 18.76 36.11 -97.86
N LYS A 622 18.27 37.36 -97.85
CA LYS A 622 17.63 37.98 -99.04
C LYS A 622 18.59 38.15 -100.22
N ALA A 623 19.89 38.30 -99.98
CA ALA A 623 20.89 38.32 -101.06
C ALA A 623 21.08 36.92 -101.68
N ALA A 624 21.18 35.87 -100.85
CA ALA A 624 21.34 34.48 -101.31
C ALA A 624 20.10 33.91 -102.02
N ALA A 625 18.90 34.39 -101.68
CA ALA A 625 17.66 33.97 -102.33
C ALA A 625 17.57 34.39 -103.81
N SER A 626 18.25 35.47 -104.22
CA SER A 626 18.26 35.92 -105.62
C SER A 626 19.10 35.01 -106.53
N GLU A 627 20.08 34.29 -105.98
CA GLU A 627 21.01 33.45 -106.74
C GLU A 627 20.45 32.03 -106.95
N LYS A 628 19.66 31.52 -105.98
CA LYS A 628 18.95 30.24 -106.11
C LYS A 628 17.71 30.30 -107.01
N ALA A 629 17.14 31.48 -107.25
CA ALA A 629 15.98 31.65 -108.11
C ALA A 629 16.25 31.29 -109.59
N GLU A 630 17.49 31.48 -110.06
CA GLU A 630 17.89 31.20 -111.45
C GLU A 630 18.09 29.69 -111.70
N GLN A 631 18.61 28.95 -110.72
CA GLN A 631 18.83 27.49 -110.84
C GLN A 631 17.55 26.66 -110.61
N THR A 632 16.56 27.20 -109.89
CA THR A 632 15.33 26.45 -109.55
C THR A 632 14.31 26.40 -110.70
N ALA A 633 14.44 27.28 -111.70
CA ALA A 633 13.58 27.30 -112.89
C ALA A 633 13.77 26.07 -113.82
N GLN A 634 14.86 25.31 -113.66
CA GLN A 634 15.23 24.23 -114.58
C GLN A 634 14.92 22.81 -114.03
N ALA A 635 14.56 22.67 -112.75
CA ALA A 635 14.25 21.36 -112.12
C ALA A 635 12.75 21.14 -111.83
N SER A 636 11.94 22.21 -111.75
CA SER A 636 10.53 22.10 -111.29
C SER A 636 9.55 21.53 -112.31
N LEU A 637 9.97 21.27 -113.56
CA LEU A 637 9.12 20.66 -114.59
C LEU A 637 8.99 19.14 -114.44
N GLU A 638 9.94 18.48 -113.77
CA GLU A 638 10.11 17.02 -113.85
C GLU A 638 9.55 16.30 -112.60
N GLN A 639 9.55 16.96 -111.44
CA GLN A 639 9.05 16.42 -110.16
C GLN A 639 7.50 16.45 -110.05
N LEU A 640 6.85 17.43 -110.70
CA LEU A 640 5.38 17.59 -110.74
C LEU A 640 4.65 16.41 -111.40
N THR A 641 5.38 15.57 -112.13
CA THR A 641 4.88 14.36 -112.79
C THR A 641 4.81 13.12 -111.88
N GLN A 642 5.56 13.10 -110.75
CA GLN A 642 5.62 11.93 -109.86
C GLN A 642 4.67 12.03 -108.65
N GLU A 643 4.52 13.19 -108.02
CA GLU A 643 3.69 13.32 -106.80
C GLU A 643 2.18 13.14 -107.06
N ASN A 644 1.72 13.49 -108.26
CA ASN A 644 0.32 13.31 -108.67
C ASN A 644 -0.13 11.82 -108.70
N HIS A 645 0.82 10.88 -108.71
CA HIS A 645 0.52 9.44 -108.66
C HIS A 645 0.43 8.87 -107.24
N GLN A 646 1.08 9.50 -106.26
CA GLN A 646 1.13 9.00 -104.88
C GLN A 646 -0.11 9.40 -104.07
N LEU A 647 -0.60 10.64 -104.23
CA LEU A 647 -1.78 11.15 -103.52
C LEU A 647 -3.11 10.44 -103.88
N GLN A 648 -3.14 9.69 -104.99
CA GLN A 648 -4.34 8.92 -105.37
C GLN A 648 -4.41 7.54 -104.70
N LYS A 649 -3.33 7.07 -104.07
CA LYS A 649 -3.25 5.78 -103.37
C LYS A 649 -3.82 5.86 -101.96
N ASP A 650 -3.37 6.85 -101.19
CA ASP A 650 -3.62 6.97 -99.75
C ASP A 650 -5.09 7.37 -99.43
N LYS A 651 -5.82 7.87 -100.43
CA LYS A 651 -7.27 8.12 -100.35
C LYS A 651 -8.10 6.82 -100.25
N SER A 652 -7.59 5.69 -100.74
CA SER A 652 -8.35 4.43 -100.80
C SER A 652 -8.30 3.62 -99.49
N GLU A 653 -7.29 3.83 -98.65
CA GLU A 653 -7.11 3.06 -97.41
C GLU A 653 -7.87 3.68 -96.22
N THR A 654 -8.18 4.98 -96.27
CA THR A 654 -8.94 5.69 -95.23
C THR A 654 -10.45 5.40 -95.25
N GLU A 655 -11.05 5.08 -96.41
CA GLU A 655 -12.46 4.68 -96.51
C GLU A 655 -12.73 3.26 -95.96
N ALA A 656 -11.71 2.39 -95.93
CA ALA A 656 -11.83 1.03 -95.40
C ALA A 656 -11.97 0.98 -93.86
N LEU A 657 -11.22 1.81 -93.13
CA LEU A 657 -11.21 1.83 -91.66
C LEU A 657 -12.52 2.38 -91.06
N VAL A 658 -13.15 3.36 -91.71
CA VAL A 658 -14.46 3.91 -91.28
C VAL A 658 -15.56 2.83 -91.31
N THR A 659 -15.44 1.84 -92.19
CA THR A 659 -16.42 0.75 -92.33
C THR A 659 -16.29 -0.29 -91.21
N GLN A 660 -15.09 -0.49 -90.64
CA GLN A 660 -14.89 -1.44 -89.53
C GLN A 660 -15.41 -0.91 -88.19
N LEU A 661 -15.20 0.38 -87.88
CA LEU A 661 -15.72 1.02 -86.65
C LEU A 661 -17.25 0.98 -86.55
N LYS A 662 -17.95 0.94 -87.68
CA LYS A 662 -19.42 0.88 -87.74
C LYS A 662 -19.98 -0.46 -87.28
N ASN A 663 -19.25 -1.56 -87.53
CA ASN A 663 -19.68 -2.92 -87.17
C ASN A 663 -19.46 -3.20 -85.67
N VAL A 664 -18.31 -2.80 -85.10
CA VAL A 664 -18.03 -2.95 -83.66
C VAL A 664 -19.06 -2.21 -82.79
N LYS A 665 -19.59 -1.07 -83.29
CA LYS A 665 -20.67 -0.33 -82.61
C LYS A 665 -22.00 -1.10 -82.54
N GLN A 666 -22.37 -1.84 -83.59
CA GLN A 666 -23.56 -2.70 -83.56
C GLN A 666 -23.37 -3.92 -82.65
N GLU A 667 -22.16 -4.47 -82.58
CA GLU A 667 -21.86 -5.65 -81.76
C GLU A 667 -21.84 -5.37 -80.25
N MET A 668 -21.47 -4.15 -79.84
CA MET A 668 -21.59 -3.71 -78.44
C MET A 668 -23.04 -3.43 -78.04
N GLN A 669 -23.88 -2.90 -78.95
CA GLN A 669 -25.31 -2.67 -78.67
C GLN A 669 -26.04 -3.99 -78.37
N GLY A 670 -25.75 -5.06 -79.13
CA GLY A 670 -26.34 -6.38 -78.89
C GLY A 670 -25.96 -7.04 -77.55
N LYS A 671 -24.81 -6.66 -76.96
CA LYS A 671 -24.39 -7.14 -75.63
C LYS A 671 -25.09 -6.39 -74.49
N LEU A 672 -25.44 -5.12 -74.70
CA LEU A 672 -26.21 -4.32 -73.74
C LEU A 672 -27.67 -4.81 -73.64
N ASP A 673 -28.29 -5.13 -74.77
CA ASP A 673 -29.67 -5.63 -74.82
C ASP A 673 -29.78 -7.06 -74.22
N ALA A 674 -28.72 -7.86 -74.29
CA ALA A 674 -28.66 -9.18 -73.64
C ALA A 674 -28.58 -9.12 -72.10
N LEU A 675 -27.77 -8.20 -71.54
CA LEU A 675 -27.68 -7.97 -70.10
C LEU A 675 -28.97 -7.37 -69.52
N THR A 676 -29.65 -6.53 -70.29
CA THR A 676 -30.96 -5.96 -69.91
C THR A 676 -32.02 -7.06 -69.77
N LYS A 677 -32.00 -8.06 -70.67
CA LYS A 677 -32.89 -9.23 -70.59
C LYS A 677 -32.58 -10.15 -69.39
N GLN A 678 -31.31 -10.34 -69.07
CA GLN A 678 -30.90 -11.12 -67.88
C GLN A 678 -31.35 -10.43 -66.57
N THR A 679 -31.38 -9.09 -66.55
CA THR A 679 -31.86 -8.33 -65.39
C THR A 679 -33.37 -8.48 -65.19
N SER A 680 -34.16 -8.56 -66.26
CA SER A 680 -35.62 -8.82 -66.16
C SER A 680 -35.98 -10.21 -65.61
N GLU A 681 -35.15 -11.24 -65.85
CA GLU A 681 -35.41 -12.61 -65.37
C GLU A 681 -35.10 -12.79 -63.86
N TYR A 682 -34.24 -11.94 -63.28
CA TYR A 682 -34.05 -11.90 -61.82
C TYR A 682 -35.13 -11.06 -61.09
N GLN A 683 -35.74 -10.10 -61.78
CA GLN A 683 -36.79 -9.24 -61.19
C GLN A 683 -38.16 -9.94 -61.11
N GLU A 684 -38.39 -10.97 -61.94
CA GLU A 684 -39.60 -11.81 -61.86
C GLU A 684 -39.56 -12.79 -60.66
N ASN A 685 -38.37 -13.24 -60.25
CA ASN A 685 -38.23 -14.12 -59.08
C ASN A 685 -38.40 -13.40 -57.73
N LEU A 686 -38.07 -12.10 -57.65
CA LEU A 686 -38.36 -11.26 -56.47
C LEU A 686 -39.86 -10.90 -56.32
N SER A 687 -40.64 -10.99 -57.41
CA SER A 687 -42.11 -10.84 -57.38
C SER A 687 -42.80 -12.01 -56.68
N SER A 688 -42.29 -13.23 -56.87
CA SER A 688 -42.82 -14.48 -56.29
C SER A 688 -42.76 -14.50 -54.76
N ASP A 689 -41.62 -14.12 -54.17
CA ASP A 689 -41.49 -14.12 -52.70
C ASP A 689 -42.12 -12.87 -52.05
N SER A 690 -42.26 -11.76 -52.78
CA SER A 690 -43.09 -10.62 -52.35
C SER A 690 -44.58 -11.00 -52.19
N GLN A 691 -45.11 -11.90 -53.04
CA GLN A 691 -46.47 -12.42 -52.89
C GLN A 691 -46.65 -13.34 -51.67
N LYS A 692 -45.62 -14.09 -51.24
CA LYS A 692 -45.68 -14.91 -50.01
C LYS A 692 -45.61 -14.08 -48.72
N ILE A 693 -44.83 -12.99 -48.71
CA ILE A 693 -44.78 -12.06 -47.58
C ILE A 693 -46.12 -11.31 -47.43
N SER A 694 -46.80 -11.01 -48.56
CA SER A 694 -48.14 -10.42 -48.58
C SER A 694 -49.21 -11.33 -47.96
N SER A 695 -49.17 -12.66 -48.21
CA SER A 695 -50.14 -13.59 -47.59
C SER A 695 -49.96 -13.74 -46.08
N LEU A 696 -48.72 -13.82 -45.58
CA LEU A 696 -48.45 -13.95 -44.14
C LEU A 696 -48.75 -12.66 -43.37
N SER A 697 -48.53 -11.49 -44.00
CA SER A 697 -48.94 -10.20 -43.42
C SER A 697 -50.47 -10.08 -43.28
N LYS A 698 -51.23 -10.78 -44.13
CA LYS A 698 -52.70 -10.78 -44.10
C LYS A 698 -53.28 -11.64 -42.98
N GLU A 699 -52.67 -12.79 -42.69
CA GLU A 699 -53.02 -13.60 -41.50
C GLU A 699 -52.70 -12.88 -40.19
N ILE A 700 -51.57 -12.19 -40.10
CA ILE A 700 -51.17 -11.43 -38.89
C ILE A 700 -52.16 -10.28 -38.60
N GLU A 701 -52.69 -9.62 -39.63
CA GLU A 701 -53.67 -8.53 -39.45
C GLU A 701 -55.09 -9.06 -39.11
N GLU A 702 -55.48 -10.25 -39.58
CA GLU A 702 -56.70 -10.94 -39.11
C GLU A 702 -56.63 -11.37 -37.63
N PHE A 703 -55.44 -11.72 -37.13
CA PHE A 703 -55.25 -11.97 -35.69
C PHE A 703 -55.29 -10.68 -34.86
N LYS A 704 -54.78 -9.55 -35.36
CA LYS A 704 -54.95 -8.23 -34.71
C LYS A 704 -56.41 -7.80 -34.62
N GLN A 705 -57.21 -7.96 -35.69
CA GLN A 705 -58.63 -7.60 -35.66
C GLN A 705 -59.45 -8.45 -34.66
N LYS A 706 -59.01 -9.67 -34.31
CA LYS A 706 -59.62 -10.47 -33.23
C LYS A 706 -59.24 -10.01 -31.82
N VAL A 707 -58.14 -9.27 -31.66
CA VAL A 707 -57.73 -8.69 -30.37
C VAL A 707 -58.49 -7.40 -30.09
N THR A 708 -58.68 -6.52 -31.07
CA THR A 708 -59.42 -5.26 -30.89
C THR A 708 -60.90 -5.47 -30.53
N VAL A 709 -61.54 -6.51 -31.06
CA VAL A 709 -62.93 -6.89 -30.68
C VAL A 709 -63.03 -7.38 -29.23
N LYS A 710 -61.94 -7.86 -28.61
CA LYS A 710 -61.92 -8.16 -27.16
C LYS A 710 -61.71 -6.93 -26.29
N THR A 711 -61.00 -5.92 -26.76
CA THR A 711 -60.78 -4.67 -26.00
C THR A 711 -62.10 -3.91 -25.83
N GLN A 712 -62.95 -3.87 -26.85
CA GLN A 712 -64.26 -3.21 -26.80
C GLN A 712 -65.20 -3.82 -25.72
N ALA A 713 -65.07 -5.10 -25.41
CA ALA A 713 -65.89 -5.78 -24.39
C ALA A 713 -65.48 -5.45 -22.94
N VAL A 714 -64.37 -4.75 -22.72
CA VAL A 714 -63.90 -4.33 -21.38
C VAL A 714 -64.46 -2.95 -21.01
N ASP A 715 -64.63 -2.04 -21.99
CA ASP A 715 -65.21 -0.72 -21.75
C ASP A 715 -66.73 -0.78 -21.50
N ASP A 716 -67.45 -1.71 -22.13
CA ASP A 716 -68.89 -1.91 -21.87
C ASP A 716 -69.15 -2.38 -20.43
N LEU A 717 -68.28 -3.23 -19.86
CA LEU A 717 -68.35 -3.67 -18.45
C LEU A 717 -67.98 -2.57 -17.44
N LYS A 718 -67.24 -1.54 -17.88
CA LYS A 718 -66.87 -0.39 -17.04
C LYS A 718 -68.07 0.53 -16.82
N ASN A 719 -68.88 0.74 -17.86
CA ASN A 719 -70.07 1.59 -17.81
C ASN A 719 -71.26 0.94 -17.06
N GLU A 720 -71.33 -0.40 -17.02
CA GLU A 720 -72.37 -1.10 -16.24
C GLU A 720 -72.13 -1.02 -14.72
N LYS A 721 -70.86 -0.94 -14.30
CA LYS A 721 -70.45 -0.79 -12.88
C LYS A 721 -70.86 0.55 -12.27
N GLU A 722 -70.75 1.64 -13.03
CA GLU A 722 -71.20 2.97 -12.56
C GLU A 722 -72.72 3.03 -12.41
N LYS A 723 -73.47 2.32 -13.29
CA LYS A 723 -74.93 2.23 -13.22
C LYS A 723 -75.44 1.50 -11.97
N LEU A 724 -74.81 0.38 -11.60
CA LEU A 724 -75.16 -0.41 -10.40
C LEU A 724 -74.85 0.30 -9.07
N THR A 725 -74.01 1.34 -9.09
CA THR A 725 -73.68 2.12 -7.88
C THR A 725 -74.82 3.08 -7.47
N MET A 726 -75.78 3.36 -8.37
CA MET A 726 -76.91 4.27 -8.11
C MET A 726 -78.19 3.60 -7.58
N GLU A 727 -78.34 2.27 -7.71
CA GLU A 727 -79.55 1.55 -7.25
C GLU A 727 -79.46 1.03 -5.81
N LEU A 728 -78.28 1.08 -5.18
CA LEU A 728 -78.06 0.66 -3.78
C LEU A 728 -78.37 1.76 -2.73
N ALA A 729 -79.06 2.83 -3.13
CA ALA A 729 -79.35 4.00 -2.31
C ALA A 729 -80.82 4.11 -1.83
N SER A 730 -81.66 3.07 -1.99
CA SER A 730 -83.11 3.18 -1.78
C SER A 730 -83.77 2.00 -1.02
N SER A 731 -83.45 1.81 0.27
CA SER A 731 -84.43 1.33 1.24
C SER A 731 -84.03 1.62 2.69
N HIS A 732 -85.01 2.00 3.53
CA HIS A 732 -84.84 2.48 4.89
C HIS A 732 -85.25 1.41 5.91
N LYS A 733 -84.41 1.14 6.94
CA LYS A 733 -84.75 1.09 8.39
C LYS A 733 -83.67 0.43 9.25
N ASP A 734 -82.98 1.22 10.08
CA ASP A 734 -82.99 1.11 11.56
C ASP A 734 -81.95 2.04 12.21
N SER A 735 -82.42 3.20 12.70
CA SER A 735 -81.62 4.42 12.87
C SER A 735 -80.75 4.52 14.14
N ASN A 736 -80.71 3.50 15.00
CA ASN A 736 -79.91 3.54 16.25
C ASN A 736 -78.77 2.51 16.29
N ILE A 737 -79.00 1.30 15.78
CA ILE A 737 -77.90 0.33 15.58
C ILE A 737 -76.94 0.87 14.51
N LEU A 738 -77.48 1.50 13.46
CA LEU A 738 -76.68 2.18 12.46
C LEU A 738 -75.80 3.31 13.02
N LEU A 739 -76.13 4.01 14.12
CA LEU A 739 -75.27 5.09 14.61
C LEU A 739 -74.04 4.57 15.36
N ASN A 740 -74.18 3.49 16.14
CA ASN A 740 -73.05 2.85 16.80
C ASN A 740 -72.22 2.04 15.81
N LEU A 741 -72.84 1.26 14.91
CA LEU A 741 -72.11 0.62 13.81
C LEU A 741 -71.50 1.64 12.85
N LYS A 742 -72.07 2.85 12.68
CA LYS A 742 -71.44 3.92 11.90
C LYS A 742 -70.21 4.46 12.61
N LYS A 743 -70.24 4.71 13.92
CA LYS A 743 -69.04 5.12 14.69
C LYS A 743 -67.97 4.02 14.76
N GLU A 744 -68.38 2.77 14.88
CA GLU A 744 -67.48 1.62 14.93
C GLU A 744 -66.90 1.31 13.54
N CYS A 745 -67.69 1.41 12.47
CA CYS A 745 -67.21 1.38 11.09
C CYS A 745 -66.37 2.60 10.73
N ASP A 746 -66.67 3.81 11.23
CA ASP A 746 -65.87 5.01 10.97
C ASP A 746 -64.52 4.90 11.72
N SER A 747 -64.52 4.40 12.97
CA SER A 747 -63.31 4.05 13.74
C SER A 747 -62.49 2.94 13.07
N LEU A 748 -63.12 1.84 12.64
CA LEU A 748 -62.45 0.76 11.90
C LEU A 748 -62.00 1.21 10.51
N ASN A 749 -62.70 2.13 9.86
CA ASN A 749 -62.31 2.73 8.59
C ASN A 749 -61.16 3.72 8.77
N ASP A 750 -61.08 4.43 9.89
CA ASP A 750 -59.95 5.29 10.23
C ASP A 750 -58.72 4.46 10.65
N GLN A 751 -58.90 3.38 11.41
CA GLN A 751 -57.85 2.37 11.65
C GLN A 751 -57.43 1.65 10.36
N LEU A 752 -58.35 1.38 9.43
CA LEU A 752 -58.04 0.79 8.12
C LEU A 752 -57.33 1.79 7.19
N LYS A 753 -57.68 3.08 7.25
CA LYS A 753 -56.91 4.15 6.60
C LYS A 753 -55.52 4.26 7.23
N GLU A 754 -55.40 4.22 8.55
CA GLU A 754 -54.11 4.30 9.23
C GLU A 754 -53.24 3.07 8.91
N MET A 755 -53.81 1.86 8.93
CA MET A 755 -53.17 0.64 8.46
C MET A 755 -52.77 0.73 6.98
N LYS A 756 -53.62 1.26 6.10
CA LYS A 756 -53.28 1.49 4.68
C LYS A 756 -52.22 2.56 4.49
N MET A 757 -52.22 3.61 5.31
CA MET A 757 -51.18 4.64 5.30
C MET A 757 -49.86 4.04 5.76
N ARG A 758 -49.84 3.25 6.85
CA ARG A 758 -48.66 2.49 7.29
C ARG A 758 -48.21 1.46 6.25
N GLU A 759 -49.12 0.73 5.60
CA GLU A 759 -48.81 -0.19 4.49
C GLU A 759 -48.26 0.56 3.27
N SER A 760 -48.76 1.76 2.98
CA SER A 760 -48.26 2.60 1.87
C SER A 760 -46.91 3.26 2.19
N THR A 761 -46.67 3.63 3.45
CA THR A 761 -45.37 4.12 3.93
C THR A 761 -44.35 3.00 3.89
N LEU A 762 -44.66 1.82 4.44
CA LEU A 762 -43.78 0.65 4.39
C LEU A 762 -43.55 0.15 2.96
N ARG A 763 -44.56 0.20 2.06
CA ARG A 763 -44.33 -0.02 0.62
C ARG A 763 -43.41 1.06 0.04
N SER A 764 -43.63 2.34 0.35
CA SER A 764 -42.79 3.42 -0.17
C SER A 764 -41.35 3.32 0.33
N GLU A 765 -41.13 2.91 1.58
CA GLU A 765 -39.82 2.67 2.17
C GLU A 765 -39.16 1.44 1.53
N SER A 766 -39.88 0.33 1.37
CA SER A 766 -39.37 -0.86 0.68
C SER A 766 -39.11 -0.63 -0.82
N GLU A 767 -39.93 0.18 -1.51
CA GLU A 767 -39.70 0.57 -2.90
C GLU A 767 -38.50 1.52 -3.01
N LYS A 768 -38.32 2.47 -2.06
CA LYS A 768 -37.11 3.32 -1.97
C LYS A 768 -35.85 2.54 -1.66
N GLU A 769 -35.89 1.56 -0.75
CA GLU A 769 -34.76 0.66 -0.48
C GLU A 769 -34.42 -0.18 -1.70
N LYS A 770 -35.44 -0.69 -2.41
CA LYS A 770 -35.27 -1.42 -3.67
C LYS A 770 -34.72 -0.53 -4.78
N GLU A 771 -35.17 0.72 -4.90
CA GLU A 771 -34.62 1.72 -5.81
C GLU A 771 -33.17 2.07 -5.45
N ALA A 772 -32.84 2.24 -4.15
CA ALA A 772 -31.49 2.50 -3.68
C ALA A 772 -30.55 1.31 -3.91
N LEU A 773 -31.01 0.07 -3.69
CA LEU A 773 -30.26 -1.15 -4.02
C LEU A 773 -30.09 -1.31 -5.53
N GLN A 774 -31.11 -0.98 -6.32
CA GLN A 774 -31.04 -1.02 -7.78
C GLN A 774 -30.10 0.07 -8.34
N GLN A 775 -30.09 1.27 -7.76
CA GLN A 775 -29.09 2.31 -8.05
C GLN A 775 -27.69 1.88 -7.63
N SER A 776 -27.53 1.26 -6.46
CA SER A 776 -26.23 0.72 -6.00
C SER A 776 -25.68 -0.35 -6.95
N LEU A 777 -26.53 -1.29 -7.39
CA LEU A 777 -26.18 -2.28 -8.42
C LEU A 777 -25.90 -1.66 -9.78
N GLN A 778 -26.61 -0.59 -10.16
CA GLN A 778 -26.34 0.15 -11.39
C GLN A 778 -24.99 0.90 -11.33
N THR A 779 -24.64 1.48 -10.18
CA THR A 779 -23.33 2.10 -9.93
C THR A 779 -22.20 1.06 -9.90
N GLN A 780 -22.40 -0.09 -9.25
CA GLN A 780 -21.42 -1.18 -9.26
C GLN A 780 -21.21 -1.77 -10.66
N SER A 781 -22.27 -1.96 -11.45
CA SER A 781 -22.13 -2.45 -12.83
C SER A 781 -21.51 -1.41 -13.78
N ALA A 782 -21.74 -0.11 -13.55
CA ALA A 782 -21.01 0.96 -14.24
C ALA A 782 -19.50 0.93 -13.90
N LEU A 783 -19.14 0.82 -12.62
CA LEU A 783 -17.75 0.67 -12.16
C LEU A 783 -17.06 -0.58 -12.72
N ILE A 784 -17.76 -1.72 -12.79
CA ILE A 784 -17.24 -2.95 -13.41
C ILE A 784 -17.01 -2.75 -14.91
N SER A 785 -17.91 -2.03 -15.60
CA SER A 785 -17.74 -1.70 -17.03
C SER A 785 -16.57 -0.73 -17.26
N GLU A 786 -16.38 0.25 -16.39
CA GLU A 786 -15.27 1.20 -16.42
C GLU A 786 -13.93 0.49 -16.16
N LYS A 787 -13.84 -0.35 -15.13
CA LYS A 787 -12.65 -1.19 -14.86
C LYS A 787 -12.38 -2.20 -15.98
N GLY A 788 -13.42 -2.69 -16.67
CA GLY A 788 -13.28 -3.49 -17.88
C GLY A 788 -12.59 -2.71 -19.01
N LYS A 789 -13.04 -1.48 -19.29
CA LYS A 789 -12.43 -0.59 -20.30
C LYS A 789 -10.99 -0.20 -19.96
N GLU A 790 -10.71 0.03 -18.68
CA GLU A 790 -9.36 0.34 -18.19
C GLU A 790 -8.41 -0.86 -18.37
N LEU A 791 -8.88 -2.08 -18.06
CA LEU A 791 -8.13 -3.32 -18.34
C LEU A 791 -7.92 -3.56 -19.83
N ASP A 792 -8.92 -3.28 -20.68
CA ASP A 792 -8.78 -3.39 -22.13
C ASP A 792 -7.80 -2.33 -22.68
N SER A 793 -7.80 -1.11 -22.14
CA SER A 793 -6.83 -0.06 -22.48
C SER A 793 -5.41 -0.46 -22.11
N LEU A 794 -5.20 -0.95 -20.89
CA LEU A 794 -3.89 -1.46 -20.44
C LEU A 794 -3.45 -2.68 -21.25
N ARG A 795 -4.37 -3.53 -21.70
CA ARG A 795 -4.06 -4.63 -22.65
C ARG A 795 -3.58 -4.10 -24.00
N ASN A 796 -4.26 -3.11 -24.56
CA ASN A 796 -3.89 -2.51 -25.83
C ASN A 796 -2.53 -1.81 -25.75
N GLU A 797 -2.21 -1.14 -24.63
CA GLU A 797 -0.87 -0.59 -24.38
C GLU A 797 0.18 -1.70 -24.25
N LEU A 798 -0.13 -2.81 -23.58
CA LEU A 798 0.80 -3.93 -23.41
C LEU A 798 1.04 -4.68 -24.73
N ASP A 799 0.03 -4.84 -25.58
CA ASP A 799 0.16 -5.36 -26.94
C ASP A 799 0.94 -4.39 -27.84
N ALA A 800 0.72 -3.08 -27.72
CA ALA A 800 1.48 -2.06 -28.46
C ALA A 800 2.96 -2.04 -28.05
N LEU A 801 3.27 -2.09 -26.74
CA LEU A 801 4.63 -2.21 -26.22
C LEU A 801 5.29 -3.54 -26.61
N THR A 802 4.52 -4.63 -26.67
CA THR A 802 5.01 -5.94 -27.15
C THR A 802 5.36 -5.87 -28.64
N LYS A 803 4.51 -5.23 -29.46
CA LYS A 803 4.78 -4.98 -30.88
C LYS A 803 6.02 -4.09 -31.07
N GLN A 804 6.11 -2.98 -30.34
CA GLN A 804 7.26 -2.08 -30.40
C GLN A 804 8.57 -2.77 -29.98
N ASN A 805 8.54 -3.64 -28.96
CA ASN A 805 9.68 -4.49 -28.60
C ASN A 805 10.06 -5.48 -29.72
N SER A 806 9.07 -6.07 -30.43
CA SER A 806 9.37 -6.94 -31.58
C SER A 806 10.01 -6.16 -32.74
N GLU A 807 9.54 -4.93 -33.01
CA GLU A 807 10.13 -4.04 -34.01
C GLU A 807 11.56 -3.60 -33.59
N TYR A 808 11.82 -3.35 -32.31
CA TYR A 808 13.19 -3.10 -31.83
C TYR A 808 14.11 -4.32 -31.95
N GLN A 809 13.61 -5.54 -31.70
CA GLN A 809 14.38 -6.78 -31.90
C GLN A 809 14.70 -7.02 -33.37
N GLU A 810 13.75 -6.81 -34.28
CA GLU A 810 13.94 -6.98 -35.72
C GLU A 810 14.94 -5.93 -36.28
N ASN A 811 14.85 -4.69 -35.82
CA ASN A 811 15.84 -3.65 -36.11
C ASN A 811 17.24 -3.98 -35.53
N LEU A 812 17.32 -4.56 -34.34
CA LEU A 812 18.58 -5.04 -33.76
C LEU A 812 19.20 -6.19 -34.57
N SER A 813 18.40 -7.14 -35.07
CA SER A 813 18.92 -8.20 -35.96
C SER A 813 19.38 -7.64 -37.31
N SER A 814 18.61 -6.74 -37.92
CA SER A 814 18.98 -6.07 -39.18
C SER A 814 20.27 -5.26 -39.05
N ASN A 815 20.42 -4.51 -37.95
CA ASN A 815 21.65 -3.78 -37.66
C ASN A 815 22.83 -4.73 -37.35
N SER A 816 22.60 -5.87 -36.68
CA SER A 816 23.61 -6.91 -36.46
C SER A 816 24.13 -7.49 -37.78
N GLU A 817 23.23 -7.83 -38.71
CA GLU A 817 23.59 -8.32 -40.05
C GLU A 817 24.34 -7.26 -40.86
N ARG A 818 23.92 -5.99 -40.79
CA ARG A 818 24.60 -4.87 -41.45
C ARG A 818 25.97 -4.56 -40.85
N ILE A 819 26.15 -4.71 -39.55
CA ILE A 819 27.48 -4.63 -38.90
C ILE A 819 28.35 -5.82 -39.32
N SER A 820 27.79 -7.01 -39.48
CA SER A 820 28.48 -8.20 -40.00
C SER A 820 28.97 -7.99 -41.44
N SER A 821 28.13 -7.48 -42.34
CA SER A 821 28.52 -7.21 -43.73
C SER A 821 29.58 -6.11 -43.84
N LEU A 822 29.41 -4.99 -43.12
CA LEU A 822 30.42 -3.92 -43.07
C LEU A 822 31.76 -4.40 -42.49
N ARG A 823 31.76 -5.29 -41.49
CA ARG A 823 33.00 -5.90 -40.97
C ARG A 823 33.71 -6.73 -42.03
N LYS A 824 32.96 -7.48 -42.85
CA LYS A 824 33.51 -8.28 -43.96
C LYS A 824 34.10 -7.37 -45.05
N GLU A 825 33.39 -6.32 -45.44
CA GLU A 825 33.83 -5.34 -46.42
C GLU A 825 35.08 -4.56 -45.96
N ILE A 826 35.16 -4.19 -44.69
CA ILE A 826 36.37 -3.61 -44.08
C ILE A 826 37.56 -4.57 -44.15
N GLU A 827 37.36 -5.87 -43.92
CA GLU A 827 38.46 -6.85 -43.97
C GLU A 827 38.92 -7.13 -45.42
N GLU A 828 37.99 -7.17 -46.38
CA GLU A 828 38.29 -7.23 -47.81
C GLU A 828 39.07 -5.99 -48.28
N LEU A 829 38.69 -4.79 -47.82
CA LEU A 829 39.41 -3.54 -48.10
C LEU A 829 40.81 -3.50 -47.46
N LYS A 830 41.00 -4.02 -46.24
CA LYS A 830 42.33 -4.18 -45.64
C LYS A 830 43.20 -5.13 -46.44
N GLN A 831 42.64 -6.24 -46.93
CA GLN A 831 43.38 -7.22 -47.71
C GLN A 831 43.81 -6.64 -49.06
N ALA A 832 42.92 -5.91 -49.74
CA ALA A 832 43.24 -5.16 -50.95
C ALA A 832 44.27 -4.04 -50.70
N ALA A 833 44.23 -3.37 -49.54
CA ALA A 833 45.23 -2.39 -49.15
C ALA A 833 46.61 -3.05 -48.94
N ALA A 834 46.68 -4.20 -48.26
CA ALA A 834 47.93 -4.94 -48.08
C ALA A 834 48.52 -5.44 -49.42
N GLU A 835 47.67 -5.90 -50.35
CA GLU A 835 48.08 -6.26 -51.72
C GLU A 835 48.62 -5.04 -52.48
N LYS A 836 47.98 -3.87 -52.38
CA LYS A 836 48.50 -2.63 -52.97
C LYS A 836 49.79 -2.16 -52.32
N THR A 837 49.95 -2.26 -51.01
CA THR A 837 51.22 -1.93 -50.33
C THR A 837 52.36 -2.81 -50.86
N LYS A 838 52.11 -4.12 -50.99
CA LYS A 838 53.07 -5.05 -51.58
C LYS A 838 53.40 -4.70 -53.04
N ALA A 839 52.41 -4.38 -53.86
CA ALA A 839 52.63 -3.95 -55.24
C ALA A 839 53.42 -2.63 -55.34
N VAL A 840 53.25 -1.70 -54.38
CA VAL A 840 54.06 -0.47 -54.28
C VAL A 840 55.51 -0.78 -53.91
N ASP A 841 55.76 -1.72 -53.00
CA ASP A 841 57.12 -2.17 -52.67
C ASP A 841 57.78 -2.90 -53.85
N ASP A 842 57.04 -3.76 -54.57
CA ASP A 842 57.52 -4.44 -55.78
C ASP A 842 57.86 -3.42 -56.89
N LEU A 843 57.00 -2.43 -57.15
CA LEU A 843 57.26 -1.32 -58.08
C LEU A 843 58.41 -0.41 -57.64
N LYS A 844 58.62 -0.23 -56.33
CA LYS A 844 59.75 0.53 -55.79
C LYS A 844 61.08 -0.20 -56.02
N ASN A 845 61.11 -1.52 -55.82
CA ASN A 845 62.26 -2.37 -56.14
C ASN A 845 62.54 -2.38 -57.65
N GLU A 846 61.50 -2.41 -58.50
CA GLU A 846 61.64 -2.30 -59.95
C GLU A 846 62.11 -0.91 -60.39
N LYS A 847 61.64 0.16 -59.73
CA LYS A 847 62.13 1.53 -59.95
C LYS A 847 63.61 1.69 -59.58
N GLU A 848 64.08 1.11 -58.47
CA GLU A 848 65.50 1.12 -58.11
C GLU A 848 66.35 0.37 -59.15
N LYS A 849 65.86 -0.78 -59.63
CA LYS A 849 66.49 -1.53 -60.73
C LYS A 849 66.55 -0.74 -62.04
N LEU A 850 65.46 -0.12 -62.47
CA LEU A 850 65.40 0.73 -63.66
C LEU A 850 66.26 2.00 -63.50
N THR A 851 66.42 2.52 -62.29
CA THR A 851 67.32 3.66 -62.00
C THR A 851 68.79 3.25 -62.15
N MET A 852 69.16 2.02 -61.79
CA MET A 852 70.49 1.45 -62.08
C MET A 852 70.71 1.23 -63.59
N GLU A 853 69.68 0.83 -64.35
CA GLU A 853 69.77 0.67 -65.81
C GLU A 853 69.85 2.04 -66.53
N LEU A 854 69.08 3.05 -66.11
CA LEU A 854 69.16 4.43 -66.63
C LEU A 854 70.51 5.10 -66.36
N ALA A 855 71.20 4.76 -65.27
CA ALA A 855 72.55 5.24 -65.00
C ALA A 855 73.62 4.68 -65.99
N SER A 856 73.28 3.71 -66.85
CA SER A 856 74.21 3.06 -67.78
C SER A 856 74.18 3.60 -69.22
N SER A 857 73.25 4.50 -69.57
CA SER A 857 73.08 5.01 -70.95
C SER A 857 73.05 6.54 -71.01
N HIS A 858 74.13 7.12 -71.53
CA HIS A 858 74.30 8.57 -71.65
C HIS A 858 74.40 8.98 -73.12
N LYS A 859 73.49 9.86 -73.59
CA LYS A 859 73.79 10.99 -74.51
C LYS A 859 72.54 11.82 -74.86
N ASP A 860 72.56 13.10 -74.48
CA ASP A 860 72.35 14.30 -75.33
C ASP A 860 71.75 15.50 -74.56
N SER A 861 72.38 16.66 -74.74
CA SER A 861 72.52 17.66 -73.66
C SER A 861 71.53 18.84 -73.67
N ASN A 862 70.49 18.83 -74.51
CA ASN A 862 69.49 19.92 -74.56
C ASN A 862 68.10 19.56 -74.01
N ILE A 863 67.74 18.27 -73.93
CA ILE A 863 66.46 17.83 -73.33
C ILE A 863 66.55 17.87 -71.79
N LEU A 864 67.75 17.61 -71.25
CA LEU A 864 68.02 17.60 -69.81
C LEU A 864 67.72 18.92 -69.09
N LEU A 865 67.85 20.09 -69.72
CA LEU A 865 67.65 21.37 -69.03
C LEU A 865 66.16 21.70 -68.79
N ASN A 866 65.29 21.34 -69.75
CA ASN A 866 63.84 21.50 -69.58
C ASN A 866 63.27 20.43 -68.65
N LEU A 867 63.65 19.16 -68.84
CA LEU A 867 63.29 18.09 -67.91
C LEU A 867 63.81 18.36 -66.48
N LYS A 868 64.96 19.02 -66.31
CA LYS A 868 65.46 19.41 -64.99
C LYS A 868 64.53 20.42 -64.31
N LYS A 869 64.11 21.48 -65.00
CA LYS A 869 63.13 22.46 -64.47
C LYS A 869 61.77 21.83 -64.17
N GLU A 870 61.31 20.94 -65.05
CA GLU A 870 60.03 20.26 -64.89
C GLU A 870 60.08 19.24 -63.74
N CYS A 871 61.17 18.50 -63.59
CA CYS A 871 61.41 17.64 -62.42
C CYS A 871 61.55 18.44 -61.12
N ASP A 872 62.23 19.59 -61.14
CA ASP A 872 62.39 20.43 -59.95
C ASP A 872 61.02 21.02 -59.53
N ASN A 873 60.19 21.48 -60.48
CA ASN A 873 58.83 21.94 -60.23
C ASN A 873 57.88 20.82 -59.74
N LEU A 874 57.91 19.64 -60.37
CA LEU A 874 57.15 18.47 -59.91
C LEU A 874 57.62 17.98 -58.53
N ASN A 875 58.90 18.09 -58.22
CA ASN A 875 59.46 17.73 -56.92
C ASN A 875 59.05 18.74 -55.82
N ASP A 876 58.92 20.02 -56.14
CA ASP A 876 58.41 21.01 -55.20
C ASP A 876 56.90 20.88 -54.98
N GLN A 877 56.11 20.60 -56.03
CA GLN A 877 54.70 20.21 -55.90
C GLN A 877 54.55 18.91 -55.07
N LEU A 878 55.43 17.92 -55.27
CA LEU A 878 55.42 16.67 -54.49
C LEU A 878 55.77 16.91 -53.01
N LYS A 879 56.68 17.84 -52.70
CA LYS A 879 56.94 18.28 -51.32
C LYS A 879 55.73 18.98 -50.71
N GLU A 880 55.09 19.88 -51.45
CA GLU A 880 53.89 20.58 -50.97
C GLU A 880 52.74 19.61 -50.70
N MET A 881 52.50 18.66 -51.61
CA MET A 881 51.53 17.58 -51.43
C MET A 881 51.87 16.71 -50.21
N LYS A 882 53.14 16.32 -50.01
CA LYS A 882 53.57 15.59 -48.81
C LYS A 882 53.43 16.39 -47.52
N MET A 883 53.67 17.70 -47.55
CA MET A 883 53.46 18.55 -46.39
C MET A 883 51.97 18.58 -46.05
N ARG A 884 51.08 18.81 -47.03
CA ARG A 884 49.62 18.77 -46.83
C ARG A 884 49.12 17.40 -46.35
N GLU A 885 49.64 16.31 -46.91
CA GLU A 885 49.38 14.95 -46.46
C GLU A 885 49.79 14.78 -44.98
N SER A 886 50.98 15.27 -44.59
CA SER A 886 51.45 15.20 -43.21
C SER A 886 50.61 16.03 -42.22
N THR A 887 50.12 17.22 -42.62
CA THR A 887 49.23 18.02 -41.78
C THR A 887 47.90 17.31 -41.57
N LEU A 888 47.28 16.85 -42.67
CA LEU A 888 45.99 16.14 -42.65
C LEU A 888 46.06 14.83 -41.85
N THR A 889 47.16 14.07 -41.96
CA THR A 889 47.36 12.90 -41.09
C THR A 889 47.50 13.29 -39.62
N SER A 890 48.22 14.37 -39.30
CA SER A 890 48.35 14.81 -37.90
C SER A 890 47.03 15.36 -37.32
N GLU A 891 46.19 15.97 -38.15
CA GLU A 891 44.86 16.46 -37.76
C GLU A 891 43.89 15.31 -37.56
N SER A 892 43.88 14.33 -38.47
CA SER A 892 43.09 13.09 -38.32
C SER A 892 43.52 12.27 -37.10
N GLU A 893 44.83 12.19 -36.81
CA GLU A 893 45.33 11.53 -35.59
C GLU A 893 44.93 12.28 -34.30
N LYS A 894 44.91 13.62 -34.32
CA LYS A 894 44.41 14.44 -33.19
C LYS A 894 42.92 14.26 -32.97
N GLU A 895 42.10 14.29 -34.02
CA GLU A 895 40.66 14.02 -33.92
C GLU A 895 40.39 12.61 -33.40
N LYS A 896 41.12 11.61 -33.92
CA LYS A 896 41.01 10.22 -33.47
C LYS A 896 41.40 10.07 -32.00
N ALA A 897 42.47 10.75 -31.55
CA ALA A 897 42.86 10.78 -30.14
C ALA A 897 41.79 11.45 -29.25
N ALA A 898 41.22 12.58 -29.70
CA ALA A 898 40.16 13.29 -28.98
C ALA A 898 38.86 12.45 -28.88
N LEU A 899 38.46 11.79 -29.96
CA LEU A 899 37.32 10.86 -29.96
C LEU A 899 37.57 9.64 -29.06
N GLN A 900 38.78 9.09 -29.09
CA GLN A 900 39.16 7.96 -28.23
C GLN A 900 39.18 8.35 -26.74
N GLN A 901 39.66 9.55 -26.41
CA GLN A 901 39.62 10.10 -25.05
C GLN A 901 38.18 10.39 -24.59
N SER A 902 37.32 10.89 -25.47
CA SER A 902 35.89 11.09 -25.20
C SER A 902 35.17 9.76 -24.93
N LEU A 903 35.39 8.74 -25.76
CA LEU A 903 34.89 7.37 -25.55
C LEU A 903 35.38 6.76 -24.22
N GLN A 904 36.65 6.94 -23.90
CA GLN A 904 37.22 6.45 -22.64
C GLN A 904 36.59 7.16 -21.43
N THR A 905 36.34 8.46 -21.53
CA THR A 905 35.66 9.27 -20.50
C THR A 905 34.19 8.83 -20.32
N GLN A 906 33.45 8.62 -21.41
CA GLN A 906 32.10 8.06 -21.35
C GLN A 906 32.08 6.65 -20.74
N SER A 907 33.04 5.79 -21.07
CA SER A 907 33.12 4.44 -20.50
C SER A 907 33.38 4.44 -18.98
N ALA A 908 34.17 5.40 -18.49
CA ALA A 908 34.41 5.58 -17.06
C ALA A 908 33.14 6.06 -16.33
N LEU A 909 32.43 7.05 -16.89
CA LEU A 909 31.15 7.53 -16.36
C LEU A 909 30.06 6.45 -16.34
N ILE A 910 29.98 5.61 -17.37
CA ILE A 910 29.06 4.46 -17.40
C ILE A 910 29.43 3.47 -16.28
N SER A 911 30.71 3.10 -16.14
CA SER A 911 31.16 2.19 -15.08
C SER A 911 30.94 2.74 -13.66
N GLU A 912 31.02 4.06 -13.48
CA GLU A 912 30.70 4.72 -12.22
C GLU A 912 29.19 4.68 -11.92
N LYS A 913 28.34 4.95 -12.93
CA LYS A 913 26.89 4.85 -12.80
C LYS A 913 26.40 3.41 -12.60
N ASP A 914 27.03 2.41 -13.21
CA ASP A 914 26.74 0.99 -12.97
C ASP A 914 27.04 0.60 -11.51
N LYS A 915 28.16 1.07 -10.94
CA LYS A 915 28.48 0.86 -9.52
C LYS A 915 27.48 1.54 -8.59
N GLU A 916 27.06 2.76 -8.91
CA GLU A 916 26.07 3.52 -8.13
C GLU A 916 24.70 2.83 -8.15
N LEU A 917 24.28 2.31 -9.31
CA LEU A 917 23.08 1.48 -9.46
C LEU A 917 23.18 0.16 -8.68
N ASP A 918 24.35 -0.50 -8.68
CA ASP A 918 24.54 -1.73 -7.91
C ASP A 918 24.59 -1.47 -6.39
N SER A 919 25.11 -0.34 -5.92
CA SER A 919 24.96 0.05 -4.50
C SER A 919 23.48 0.26 -4.13
N LEU A 920 22.71 0.99 -4.96
CA LEU A 920 21.29 1.22 -4.72
C LEU A 920 20.47 -0.07 -4.75
N ARG A 921 20.78 -1.01 -5.65
CA ARG A 921 20.17 -2.35 -5.68
C ARG A 921 20.44 -3.14 -4.40
N ASN A 922 21.68 -3.13 -3.92
CA ASN A 922 22.06 -3.80 -2.67
C ASN A 922 21.38 -3.16 -1.44
N GLU A 923 21.14 -1.86 -1.47
CA GLU A 923 20.43 -1.14 -0.41
C GLU A 923 18.94 -1.51 -0.39
N LEU A 924 18.27 -1.48 -1.55
CA LEU A 924 16.88 -1.93 -1.72
C LEU A 924 16.69 -3.41 -1.38
N GLU A 925 17.69 -4.27 -1.65
CA GLU A 925 17.65 -5.68 -1.28
C GLU A 925 17.72 -5.87 0.26
N LYS A 926 18.55 -5.08 0.97
CA LYS A 926 18.57 -5.07 2.44
C LYS A 926 17.26 -4.56 3.04
N GLU A 927 16.68 -3.50 2.47
CA GLU A 927 15.38 -2.98 2.92
C GLU A 927 14.25 -4.00 2.69
N ARG A 928 14.21 -4.63 1.52
CA ARG A 928 13.28 -5.73 1.20
C ARG A 928 13.40 -6.86 2.23
N ASP A 929 14.61 -7.28 2.57
CA ASP A 929 14.82 -8.40 3.49
C ASP A 929 14.50 -8.02 4.95
N SER A 930 14.77 -6.77 5.35
CA SER A 930 14.31 -6.20 6.62
C SER A 930 12.78 -6.20 6.72
N LEU A 931 12.09 -5.67 5.71
CA LEU A 931 10.62 -5.64 5.63
C LEU A 931 10.02 -7.06 5.63
N ASN A 932 10.63 -8.01 4.90
CA ASN A 932 10.19 -9.40 4.86
C ASN A 932 10.37 -10.11 6.22
N SER A 933 11.44 -9.76 6.95
CA SER A 933 11.65 -10.21 8.34
C SER A 933 10.62 -9.63 9.31
N GLN A 934 10.27 -8.35 9.16
CA GLN A 934 9.18 -7.73 9.93
C GLN A 934 7.82 -8.38 9.61
N LEU A 935 7.52 -8.63 8.33
CA LEU A 935 6.30 -9.31 7.89
C LEU A 935 6.18 -10.72 8.49
N LYS A 936 7.27 -11.48 8.57
CA LYS A 936 7.30 -12.78 9.27
C LYS A 936 6.98 -12.64 10.76
N LYS A 937 7.57 -11.64 11.45
CA LYS A 937 7.27 -11.37 12.87
C LYS A 937 5.79 -11.01 13.09
N ILE A 938 5.21 -10.19 12.21
CA ILE A 938 3.78 -9.83 12.26
C ILE A 938 2.90 -11.07 12.05
N LYS A 939 3.17 -11.90 11.02
CA LYS A 939 2.43 -13.15 10.76
C LYS A 939 2.51 -14.14 11.93
N MET A 940 3.65 -14.24 12.62
CA MET A 940 3.75 -15.08 13.81
C MET A 940 2.92 -14.53 14.98
N ARG A 941 2.94 -13.22 15.23
CA ARG A 941 2.08 -12.58 16.25
C ARG A 941 0.60 -12.79 15.95
N GLU A 942 0.18 -12.61 14.70
CA GLU A 942 -1.18 -12.84 14.22
C GLU A 942 -1.61 -14.32 14.39
N SER A 943 -0.72 -15.27 14.06
CA SER A 943 -0.97 -16.70 14.29
C SER A 943 -1.05 -17.10 15.78
N THR A 944 -0.46 -16.31 16.69
CA THR A 944 -0.55 -16.55 18.14
C THR A 944 -1.86 -15.95 18.67
N LEU A 945 -2.16 -14.69 18.33
CA LEU A 945 -3.41 -14.01 18.68
C LEU A 945 -4.66 -14.76 18.22
N THR A 946 -4.65 -15.32 17.01
CA THR A 946 -5.77 -16.15 16.51
C THR A 946 -5.94 -17.42 17.34
N LYS A 947 -4.86 -18.15 17.64
CA LYS A 947 -4.92 -19.34 18.52
C LYS A 947 -5.40 -19.02 19.93
N ASP A 948 -5.00 -17.89 20.50
CA ASP A 948 -5.40 -17.53 21.85
C ASP A 948 -6.86 -17.06 21.89
N SER A 949 -7.34 -16.33 20.88
CA SER A 949 -8.76 -16.03 20.70
C SER A 949 -9.61 -17.30 20.48
N GLU A 950 -9.09 -18.31 19.76
CA GLU A 950 -9.76 -19.60 19.59
C GLU A 950 -9.84 -20.40 20.91
N LYS A 951 -8.78 -20.42 21.71
CA LYS A 951 -8.80 -21.02 23.06
C LYS A 951 -9.80 -20.33 23.97
N GLU A 952 -9.84 -19.00 23.96
CA GLU A 952 -10.74 -18.21 24.79
C GLU A 952 -12.21 -18.42 24.38
N LYS A 953 -12.50 -18.43 23.07
CA LYS A 953 -13.82 -18.82 22.53
C LYS A 953 -14.22 -20.23 22.96
N ALA A 954 -13.30 -21.20 22.90
CA ALA A 954 -13.58 -22.57 23.34
C ALA A 954 -13.86 -22.64 24.86
N ALA A 955 -13.11 -21.90 25.68
CA ALA A 955 -13.32 -21.82 27.12
C ALA A 955 -14.67 -21.15 27.48
N LEU A 956 -15.01 -20.04 26.80
CA LEU A 956 -16.31 -19.37 26.96
C LEU A 956 -17.47 -20.27 26.52
N GLN A 957 -17.32 -20.99 25.40
CA GLN A 957 -18.32 -21.94 24.91
C GLN A 957 -18.52 -23.12 25.87
N GLN A 958 -17.45 -23.63 26.49
CA GLN A 958 -17.51 -24.65 27.53
C GLN A 958 -18.18 -24.12 28.82
N SER A 959 -17.91 -22.87 29.20
CA SER A 959 -18.57 -22.20 30.32
C SER A 959 -20.07 -22.06 30.08
N LEU A 960 -20.48 -21.60 28.89
CA LEU A 960 -21.88 -21.50 28.45
C LEU A 960 -22.61 -22.85 28.44
N GLN A 961 -21.96 -23.92 27.98
CA GLN A 961 -22.52 -25.28 28.07
C GLN A 961 -22.71 -25.72 29.53
N THR A 962 -21.75 -25.41 30.40
CA THR A 962 -21.81 -25.73 31.84
C THR A 962 -22.95 -24.97 32.53
N GLN A 963 -23.09 -23.67 32.27
CA GLN A 963 -24.21 -22.87 32.77
C GLN A 963 -25.56 -23.35 32.25
N SER A 964 -25.65 -23.72 30.97
CA SER A 964 -26.87 -24.25 30.36
C SER A 964 -27.29 -25.60 30.97
N ALA A 965 -26.34 -26.46 31.31
CA ALA A 965 -26.59 -27.71 32.03
C ALA A 965 -27.12 -27.46 33.45
N LEU A 966 -26.50 -26.52 34.18
CA LEU A 966 -26.94 -26.08 35.52
C LEU A 966 -28.36 -25.48 35.49
N ILE A 967 -28.68 -24.66 34.49
CA ILE A 967 -30.04 -24.11 34.32
C ILE A 967 -31.04 -25.25 34.08
N SER A 968 -30.73 -26.21 33.20
CA SER A 968 -31.61 -27.36 32.96
C SER A 968 -31.79 -28.27 34.19
N GLU A 969 -30.79 -28.36 35.05
CA GLU A 969 -30.89 -29.06 36.33
C GLU A 969 -31.80 -28.31 37.32
N LYS A 970 -31.66 -26.97 37.41
CA LYS A 970 -32.52 -26.12 38.25
C LYS A 970 -33.96 -26.06 37.74
N ASP A 971 -34.20 -26.11 36.44
CA ASP A 971 -35.55 -26.25 35.88
C ASP A 971 -36.21 -27.58 36.28
N LYS A 972 -35.46 -28.69 36.29
CA LYS A 972 -35.95 -30.00 36.77
C LYS A 972 -36.24 -30.01 38.27
N GLU A 973 -35.39 -29.39 39.09
CA GLU A 973 -35.66 -29.20 40.52
C GLU A 973 -36.94 -28.37 40.72
N LEU A 974 -37.10 -27.26 40.00
CA LEU A 974 -38.29 -26.42 40.06
C LEU A 974 -39.56 -27.17 39.63
N ASP A 975 -39.51 -28.01 38.59
CA ASP A 975 -40.65 -28.82 38.18
C ASP A 975 -40.97 -29.95 39.18
N SER A 976 -39.97 -30.55 39.82
CA SER A 976 -40.17 -31.48 40.94
C SER A 976 -40.88 -30.79 42.11
N LEU A 977 -40.42 -29.60 42.52
CA LEU A 977 -41.03 -28.81 43.59
C LEU A 977 -42.45 -28.34 43.24
N LYS A 978 -42.72 -27.97 41.98
CA LYS A 978 -44.09 -27.65 41.50
C LYS A 978 -45.01 -28.87 41.63
N ASN A 979 -44.54 -30.06 41.26
CA ASN A 979 -45.32 -31.31 41.38
C ASN A 979 -45.60 -31.67 42.84
N GLU A 980 -44.63 -31.49 43.74
CA GLU A 980 -44.82 -31.68 45.18
C GLU A 980 -45.83 -30.68 45.77
N ILE A 981 -45.70 -29.39 45.42
CA ILE A 981 -46.67 -28.34 45.80
C ILE A 981 -48.08 -28.66 45.26
N ALA A 982 -48.20 -29.21 44.06
CA ALA A 982 -49.49 -29.66 43.51
C ALA A 982 -50.08 -30.83 44.30
N GLY A 983 -49.26 -31.81 44.69
CA GLY A 983 -49.66 -32.91 45.57
C GLY A 983 -50.14 -32.42 46.94
N LEU A 984 -49.35 -31.56 47.61
CA LEU A 984 -49.71 -30.95 48.89
C LEU A 984 -51.00 -30.11 48.81
N ARG A 985 -51.21 -29.36 47.72
CA ARG A 985 -52.47 -28.62 47.47
C ARG A 985 -53.66 -29.55 47.28
N SER A 986 -53.48 -30.71 46.65
CA SER A 986 -54.52 -31.74 46.54
C SER A 986 -54.90 -32.32 47.90
N ASN A 987 -53.91 -32.69 48.71
CA ASN A 987 -54.12 -33.21 50.07
C ASN A 987 -54.80 -32.17 50.97
N LEU A 988 -54.38 -30.90 50.90
CA LEU A 988 -55.02 -29.79 51.62
C LEU A 988 -56.49 -29.60 51.20
N LYS A 989 -56.82 -29.81 49.92
CA LYS A 989 -58.21 -29.76 49.44
C LYS A 989 -59.05 -30.92 49.97
N SER A 990 -58.46 -32.13 50.05
CA SER A 990 -59.09 -33.30 50.67
C SER A 990 -59.38 -33.05 52.15
N HIS A 991 -58.37 -32.66 52.94
CA HIS A 991 -58.55 -32.36 54.36
C HIS A 991 -59.49 -31.17 54.63
N LYS A 992 -59.53 -30.15 53.77
CA LYS A 992 -60.56 -29.09 53.86
C LYS A 992 -61.96 -29.65 53.65
N SER A 993 -62.15 -30.59 52.72
CA SER A 993 -63.46 -31.24 52.51
C SER A 993 -63.87 -32.17 53.66
N GLU A 994 -62.93 -32.92 54.23
CA GLU A 994 -63.15 -33.74 55.44
C GLU A 994 -63.53 -32.86 56.64
N ASN A 995 -62.81 -31.75 56.84
CA ASN A 995 -63.10 -30.80 57.91
C ASN A 995 -64.49 -30.14 57.73
N SER A 996 -64.89 -29.81 56.50
CA SER A 996 -66.27 -29.35 56.25
C SER A 996 -67.32 -30.42 56.59
N GLN A 997 -67.10 -31.69 56.25
CA GLN A 997 -67.99 -32.80 56.62
C GLN A 997 -68.02 -33.04 58.14
N LEU A 998 -66.89 -32.89 58.82
CA LEU A 998 -66.81 -32.98 60.28
C LEU A 998 -67.50 -31.80 60.97
N GLN A 999 -67.37 -30.57 60.46
CA GLN A 999 -68.12 -29.41 60.95
C GLN A 999 -69.63 -29.55 60.71
N GLU A 1000 -70.05 -30.14 59.60
CA GLU A 1000 -71.47 -30.40 59.34
C GLU A 1000 -72.03 -31.50 60.25
N ARG A 1001 -71.25 -32.57 60.51
CA ARG A 1001 -71.56 -33.57 61.53
C ARG A 1001 -71.61 -32.98 62.94
N LEU A 1002 -70.67 -32.11 63.31
CA LEU A 1002 -70.70 -31.40 64.60
C LEU A 1002 -71.96 -30.55 64.72
N LYS A 1003 -72.32 -29.74 63.72
CA LYS A 1003 -73.59 -28.99 63.72
C LYS A 1003 -74.83 -29.88 63.75
N GLY A 1004 -74.76 -31.09 63.19
CA GLY A 1004 -75.82 -32.10 63.30
C GLY A 1004 -75.95 -32.64 64.73
N LEU A 1005 -74.82 -32.99 65.35
CA LEU A 1005 -74.75 -33.47 66.73
C LEU A 1005 -75.11 -32.38 67.75
N GLU A 1006 -74.72 -31.13 67.54
CA GLU A 1006 -75.10 -29.98 68.37
C GLU A 1006 -76.61 -29.74 68.34
N ARG A 1007 -77.27 -29.88 67.18
CA ARG A 1007 -78.74 -29.85 67.08
C ARG A 1007 -79.37 -31.03 67.83
N SER A 1008 -78.86 -32.25 67.63
CA SER A 1008 -79.34 -33.41 68.38
C SER A 1008 -79.14 -33.29 69.89
N LEU A 1009 -78.05 -32.67 70.35
CA LEU A 1009 -77.79 -32.41 71.77
C LEU A 1009 -78.78 -31.36 72.31
N ALA A 1010 -79.04 -30.29 71.56
CA ALA A 1010 -80.03 -29.27 71.91
C ALA A 1010 -81.46 -29.83 71.98
N ASP A 1011 -81.85 -30.72 71.06
CA ASP A 1011 -83.16 -31.40 71.08
C ASP A 1011 -83.30 -32.36 72.28
N VAL A 1012 -82.22 -33.07 72.64
CA VAL A 1012 -82.17 -33.92 73.86
C VAL A 1012 -82.26 -33.07 75.14
N GLN A 1013 -81.68 -31.88 75.15
CA GLN A 1013 -81.66 -31.00 76.33
C GLN A 1013 -83.00 -30.29 76.59
N ILE A 1014 -83.97 -30.41 75.67
CA ILE A 1014 -85.34 -29.87 75.79
C ILE A 1014 -86.34 -30.92 76.31
N THR A 1015 -85.98 -32.20 76.36
CA THR A 1015 -86.94 -33.31 76.60
C THR A 1015 -86.74 -34.14 77.88
N SER A 1016 -85.83 -33.76 78.79
CA SER A 1016 -85.69 -34.41 80.10
C SER A 1016 -85.45 -33.45 81.27
N ARG A 1017 -86.52 -32.79 81.71
CA ARG A 1017 -86.72 -32.47 83.14
C ARG A 1017 -87.63 -33.54 83.74
N VAL A 1018 -87.33 -33.93 84.98
CA VAL A 1018 -88.10 -34.75 85.94
C VAL A 1018 -87.57 -36.18 86.16
N ASP A 1019 -87.46 -36.48 87.46
CA ASP A 1019 -87.30 -37.76 88.17
C ASP A 1019 -85.94 -38.46 88.30
N ASP A 1020 -85.91 -39.31 89.33
CA ASP A 1020 -84.84 -39.52 90.30
C ASP A 1020 -84.35 -40.98 90.29
N ALA A 1021 -83.23 -41.21 90.99
CA ALA A 1021 -82.73 -42.51 91.47
C ALA A 1021 -82.11 -43.57 90.51
N SER A 1022 -80.98 -44.10 90.99
CA SER A 1022 -80.52 -45.51 90.86
C SER A 1022 -80.09 -46.07 89.49
N ASP A 1023 -78.79 -46.00 89.19
CA ASP A 1023 -78.02 -47.20 88.80
C ASP A 1023 -76.49 -47.05 89.05
N ASP A 1024 -75.95 -47.84 89.98
CA ASP A 1024 -74.51 -47.86 90.33
C ASP A 1024 -73.68 -48.79 89.42
N SER A 1025 -74.35 -49.58 88.56
CA SER A 1025 -73.67 -50.52 87.64
C SER A 1025 -73.09 -49.83 86.41
N ALA A 1026 -73.85 -48.92 85.77
CA ALA A 1026 -73.44 -48.27 84.52
C ALA A 1026 -72.22 -47.34 84.69
N SER A 1027 -72.11 -46.65 85.83
CA SER A 1027 -70.97 -45.78 86.14
C SER A 1027 -69.66 -46.55 86.26
N LYS A 1028 -69.68 -47.81 86.70
CA LYS A 1028 -68.47 -48.63 86.84
C LYS A 1028 -67.93 -49.07 85.49
N THR A 1029 -68.79 -49.55 84.59
CA THR A 1029 -68.39 -49.95 83.22
C THR A 1029 -67.89 -48.74 82.41
N LEU A 1030 -68.49 -47.57 82.61
CA LEU A 1030 -68.00 -46.31 82.01
C LEU A 1030 -66.66 -45.87 82.60
N ARG A 1031 -66.43 -46.08 83.90
CA ARG A 1031 -65.14 -45.77 84.55
C ARG A 1031 -64.03 -46.71 84.08
N GLU A 1032 -64.28 -48.01 84.00
CA GLU A 1032 -63.32 -49.00 83.48
C GLU A 1032 -63.05 -48.80 81.97
N ALA A 1033 -64.05 -48.40 81.18
CA ALA A 1033 -63.84 -48.03 79.78
C ALA A 1033 -63.06 -46.72 79.63
N LYS A 1034 -63.30 -45.74 80.52
CA LYS A 1034 -62.56 -44.47 80.58
C LYS A 1034 -61.10 -44.69 81.00
N GLU A 1035 -60.84 -45.48 82.03
CA GLU A 1035 -59.49 -45.83 82.47
C GLU A 1035 -58.73 -46.60 81.38
N ASN A 1036 -59.37 -47.54 80.67
CA ASN A 1036 -58.74 -48.21 79.52
C ASN A 1036 -58.47 -47.24 78.34
N ALA A 1037 -59.35 -46.26 78.10
CA ALA A 1037 -59.12 -45.23 77.09
C ALA A 1037 -58.00 -44.26 77.50
N GLU A 1038 -57.94 -43.88 78.79
CA GLU A 1038 -56.87 -43.06 79.36
C GLU A 1038 -55.52 -43.78 79.30
N HIS A 1039 -55.46 -45.08 79.61
CA HIS A 1039 -54.26 -45.90 79.40
C HIS A 1039 -53.88 -46.07 77.91
N GLN A 1040 -54.84 -46.15 76.97
CA GLN A 1040 -54.52 -46.12 75.54
C GLN A 1040 -53.98 -44.75 75.09
N VAL A 1041 -54.55 -43.65 75.59
CA VAL A 1041 -54.06 -42.29 75.32
C VAL A 1041 -52.68 -42.07 75.92
N GLU A 1042 -52.42 -42.58 77.13
CA GLU A 1042 -51.11 -42.49 77.78
C GLU A 1042 -50.06 -43.36 77.09
N PHE A 1043 -50.42 -44.56 76.63
CA PHE A 1043 -49.58 -45.37 75.76
C PHE A 1043 -49.28 -44.69 74.42
N LEU A 1044 -50.29 -44.12 73.77
CA LEU A 1044 -50.11 -43.38 72.52
C LEU A 1044 -49.26 -42.12 72.71
N ASN A 1045 -49.45 -41.38 73.81
CA ASN A 1045 -48.61 -40.23 74.15
C ASN A 1045 -47.16 -40.66 74.43
N THR A 1046 -46.94 -41.80 75.09
CA THR A 1046 -45.60 -42.38 75.27
C THR A 1046 -44.96 -42.75 73.92
N VAL A 1047 -45.71 -43.39 73.02
CA VAL A 1047 -45.25 -43.72 71.66
C VAL A 1047 -45.02 -42.47 70.80
N ILE A 1048 -45.82 -41.41 70.95
CA ILE A 1048 -45.64 -40.12 70.27
C ILE A 1048 -44.38 -39.41 70.79
N VAL A 1049 -44.15 -39.39 72.10
CA VAL A 1049 -42.93 -38.82 72.71
C VAL A 1049 -41.69 -39.61 72.28
N ASP A 1050 -41.75 -40.94 72.25
CA ASP A 1050 -40.64 -41.78 71.76
C ASP A 1050 -40.41 -41.64 70.24
N LEU A 1051 -41.46 -41.40 69.44
CA LEU A 1051 -41.36 -41.09 68.01
C LEU A 1051 -40.82 -39.67 67.77
N GLN A 1052 -41.21 -38.69 68.59
CA GLN A 1052 -40.67 -37.34 68.56
C GLN A 1052 -39.18 -37.35 68.93
N ARG A 1053 -38.81 -38.02 70.02
CA ARG A 1053 -37.40 -38.23 70.41
C ARG A 1053 -36.61 -38.96 69.31
N LYS A 1054 -37.20 -39.99 68.66
CA LYS A 1054 -36.58 -40.65 67.49
C LYS A 1054 -36.41 -39.71 66.30
N ASN A 1055 -37.36 -38.83 66.03
CA ASN A 1055 -37.24 -37.82 64.97
C ASN A 1055 -36.19 -36.76 65.32
N GLU A 1056 -36.03 -36.38 66.58
CA GLU A 1056 -34.97 -35.50 67.05
C GLU A 1056 -33.59 -36.17 66.97
N ASP A 1057 -33.47 -37.45 67.34
CA ASP A 1057 -32.26 -38.27 67.15
C ASP A 1057 -31.91 -38.43 65.66
N LEU A 1058 -32.91 -38.65 64.79
CA LEU A 1058 -32.72 -38.73 63.34
C LEU A 1058 -32.35 -37.37 62.74
N LYS A 1059 -32.95 -36.29 63.22
CA LYS A 1059 -32.63 -34.91 62.81
C LYS A 1059 -31.22 -34.54 63.25
N SER A 1060 -30.83 -34.82 64.49
CA SER A 1060 -29.45 -34.61 64.98
C SER A 1060 -28.43 -35.49 64.25
N LYS A 1061 -28.81 -36.70 63.81
CA LYS A 1061 -27.97 -37.53 62.93
C LYS A 1061 -27.84 -36.96 61.52
N LEU A 1062 -28.92 -36.44 60.93
CA LEU A 1062 -28.87 -35.75 59.63
C LEU A 1062 -28.06 -34.46 59.70
N GLU A 1063 -28.19 -33.70 60.78
CA GLU A 1063 -27.42 -32.48 61.06
C GLU A 1063 -25.93 -32.82 61.20
N LYS A 1064 -25.56 -33.84 61.99
CA LYS A 1064 -24.18 -34.35 62.09
C LYS A 1064 -23.64 -34.95 60.78
N MET A 1065 -24.49 -35.56 59.94
CA MET A 1065 -24.10 -35.99 58.60
C MET A 1065 -23.88 -34.81 57.65
N ALA A 1066 -24.68 -33.74 57.76
CA ALA A 1066 -24.50 -32.51 56.98
C ALA A 1066 -23.24 -31.75 57.42
N GLU A 1067 -22.98 -31.66 58.73
CA GLU A 1067 -21.74 -31.11 59.29
C GLU A 1067 -20.51 -31.91 58.84
N ALA A 1068 -20.58 -33.24 58.83
CA ALA A 1068 -19.52 -34.11 58.32
C ALA A 1068 -19.35 -34.03 56.79
N ALA A 1069 -20.39 -33.69 56.04
CA ALA A 1069 -20.31 -33.43 54.60
C ALA A 1069 -19.70 -32.07 54.25
N LEU A 1070 -19.75 -31.10 55.18
CA LEU A 1070 -19.18 -29.76 55.01
C LEU A 1070 -17.73 -29.67 55.54
N ASN A 1071 -17.40 -30.37 56.63
CA ASN A 1071 -16.02 -30.52 57.10
C ASN A 1071 -15.35 -31.74 56.45
N GLY A 1072 -14.81 -31.54 55.24
CA GLY A 1072 -14.30 -32.60 54.36
C GLY A 1072 -13.12 -33.43 54.89
N ASN A 1073 -13.38 -34.40 55.76
CA ASN A 1073 -12.48 -35.49 56.13
C ASN A 1073 -13.27 -36.73 56.61
N GLY A 1074 -13.34 -37.79 55.78
CA GLY A 1074 -13.66 -39.15 56.23
C GLY A 1074 -14.80 -39.87 55.53
N ALA A 1075 -14.54 -40.46 54.36
CA ALA A 1075 -15.38 -41.51 53.77
C ALA A 1075 -14.57 -42.44 52.82
N THR A 1076 -13.58 -43.15 53.38
CA THR A 1076 -12.96 -44.32 52.73
C THR A 1076 -12.91 -45.48 53.70
N GLU A 1077 -13.85 -46.43 53.57
CA GLU A 1077 -13.62 -47.89 53.54
C GLU A 1077 -14.95 -48.67 53.60
N MET A 1078 -14.97 -49.85 52.95
CA MET A 1078 -16.05 -50.84 52.73
C MET A 1078 -16.75 -50.74 51.35
N ASP A 1079 -16.09 -51.11 50.25
CA ASP A 1079 -16.04 -52.47 49.61
C ASP A 1079 -17.42 -52.94 49.06
N ARG A 1080 -17.59 -53.53 47.85
CA ARG A 1080 -16.68 -53.90 46.74
C ARG A 1080 -17.50 -54.37 45.51
N HIS A 1081 -16.85 -54.54 44.34
CA HIS A 1081 -17.33 -55.15 43.07
C HIS A 1081 -18.21 -54.27 42.14
N ASN A 1082 -18.03 -54.24 40.81
CA ASN A 1082 -16.92 -54.73 39.96
C ASN A 1082 -17.08 -54.21 38.50
N SER A 1083 -16.19 -53.34 38.01
CA SER A 1083 -15.75 -53.28 36.59
C SER A 1083 -14.81 -52.09 36.30
N HIS A 1084 -13.86 -52.28 35.37
CA HIS A 1084 -12.73 -51.39 35.04
C HIS A 1084 -13.08 -50.01 34.44
N ALA A 1085 -12.42 -48.95 34.92
CA ALA A 1085 -11.91 -47.81 34.12
C ALA A 1085 -10.89 -46.96 34.93
N GLU A 1086 -10.00 -46.22 34.25
CA GLU A 1086 -8.82 -45.51 34.80
C GLU A 1086 -9.08 -44.06 35.30
N PRO A 1087 -8.12 -43.42 36.03
CA PRO A 1087 -8.44 -42.34 36.97
C PRO A 1087 -8.41 -40.90 36.41
N ILE A 1088 -9.25 -40.03 37.00
CA ILE A 1088 -9.36 -38.60 36.68
C ILE A 1088 -8.42 -37.76 37.57
N LYS A 1089 -7.71 -36.81 36.94
CA LYS A 1089 -6.65 -35.99 37.55
C LYS A 1089 -7.21 -34.73 38.25
N LYS A 1090 -6.64 -34.38 39.40
CA LYS A 1090 -6.76 -33.02 39.99
C LYS A 1090 -6.00 -32.02 39.11
N LYS A 1091 -6.50 -30.79 38.97
CA LYS A 1091 -5.79 -29.71 38.24
C LYS A 1091 -4.55 -29.27 39.05
N PRO A 1092 -3.37 -29.06 38.41
CA PRO A 1092 -2.19 -28.55 39.09
C PRO A 1092 -2.29 -27.03 39.34
N PRO A 1093 -1.50 -26.48 40.29
CA PRO A 1093 -1.35 -25.04 40.45
C PRO A 1093 -0.70 -24.37 39.22
N PRO A 1094 -0.79 -23.04 39.07
CA PRO A 1094 -0.10 -22.30 38.01
C PRO A 1094 1.41 -22.55 38.06
N ARG A 1095 2.02 -22.64 36.87
CA ARG A 1095 3.47 -22.80 36.71
C ARG A 1095 4.13 -21.44 36.77
N LEU A 1096 5.10 -21.28 37.67
CA LEU A 1096 5.94 -20.07 37.74
C LEU A 1096 6.84 -20.00 36.49
N PHE A 1097 7.08 -18.81 35.97
CA PHE A 1097 7.95 -18.58 34.82
C PHE A 1097 8.70 -17.27 35.01
N CYS A 1098 10.02 -17.32 34.85
CA CYS A 1098 10.88 -16.15 34.97
C CYS A 1098 11.32 -15.66 33.59
N ASP A 1099 10.79 -14.51 33.17
CA ASP A 1099 11.08 -13.88 31.88
C ASP A 1099 12.56 -13.43 31.74
N ILE A 1100 13.28 -13.29 32.86
CA ILE A 1100 14.67 -12.81 32.90
C ILE A 1100 15.69 -13.92 32.59
N CYS A 1101 15.38 -15.18 32.96
CA CYS A 1101 16.29 -16.32 32.77
C CYS A 1101 15.68 -17.52 32.04
N ASP A 1102 14.49 -17.36 31.43
CA ASP A 1102 13.76 -18.39 30.67
C ASP A 1102 13.52 -19.72 31.42
N CYS A 1103 13.49 -19.67 32.75
CA CYS A 1103 13.31 -20.84 33.62
C CYS A 1103 11.86 -21.02 34.06
N PHE A 1104 11.36 -22.26 34.06
CA PHE A 1104 10.04 -22.61 34.57
C PHE A 1104 10.10 -23.30 35.93
N ASP A 1105 9.05 -23.12 36.73
CA ASP A 1105 8.74 -23.82 37.99
C ASP A 1105 9.80 -23.69 39.10
N LEU A 1106 10.71 -22.71 39.01
CA LEU A 1106 11.82 -22.49 39.95
C LEU A 1106 11.66 -21.23 40.81
N HIS A 1107 11.30 -20.10 40.19
CA HIS A 1107 11.03 -18.81 40.82
C HIS A 1107 10.14 -17.98 39.88
N ASP A 1108 9.50 -16.93 40.39
CA ASP A 1108 8.77 -15.97 39.54
C ASP A 1108 9.72 -14.88 39.00
N THR A 1109 9.25 -14.03 38.10
CA THR A 1109 10.09 -13.01 37.46
C THR A 1109 10.67 -11.99 38.45
N GLU A 1110 9.97 -11.69 39.55
CA GLU A 1110 10.42 -10.73 40.58
C GLU A 1110 11.48 -11.32 41.54
N ASP A 1111 11.60 -12.65 41.63
CA ASP A 1111 12.53 -13.37 42.52
C ASP A 1111 13.83 -13.79 41.80
N CYS A 1112 14.19 -13.15 40.69
CA CYS A 1112 15.25 -13.63 39.82
C CYS A 1112 16.67 -13.33 40.34
N PRO A 1113 17.51 -14.34 40.66
CA PRO A 1113 18.85 -14.10 41.22
C PRO A 1113 19.84 -13.47 40.21
N THR A 1114 19.47 -13.33 38.94
CA THR A 1114 20.27 -12.56 37.96
C THR A 1114 20.03 -11.05 38.04
N GLN A 1115 19.02 -10.60 38.80
CA GLN A 1115 18.67 -9.19 38.98
C GLN A 1115 19.58 -8.46 40.00
N GLU A 1116 20.38 -9.21 40.76
CA GLU A 1116 21.13 -8.71 41.94
C GLU A 1116 22.66 -8.59 41.72
N GLN A 1117 23.18 -8.92 40.53
CA GLN A 1117 24.64 -9.06 40.27
C GLN A 1117 25.27 -7.94 39.42
N MET A 1118 25.13 -6.68 39.81
CA MET A 1118 25.84 -5.54 39.17
C MET A 1118 26.27 -4.43 40.16
N LEU A 1119 27.04 -4.76 41.21
CA LEU A 1119 27.74 -3.76 42.04
C LEU A 1119 29.13 -4.24 42.48
N ASP A 1120 30.19 -3.57 42.00
CA ASP A 1120 31.25 -3.04 42.88
C ASP A 1120 32.12 -1.99 42.16
N SER A 1121 32.35 -0.83 42.79
CA SER A 1121 33.33 0.23 42.39
C SER A 1121 33.37 1.38 43.42
N PRO A 1122 34.48 2.15 43.51
CA PRO A 1122 35.15 2.37 44.82
C PRO A 1122 34.69 3.60 45.64
N PRO A 1123 35.17 3.76 46.90
CA PRO A 1123 34.57 4.68 47.87
C PRO A 1123 34.82 6.17 47.57
N HIS A 1124 33.80 7.00 47.83
CA HIS A 1124 33.83 8.43 47.58
C HIS A 1124 34.77 9.22 48.51
N THR A 1125 35.47 10.21 47.93
CA THR A 1125 36.48 11.03 48.63
C THR A 1125 35.87 12.10 49.55
N THR A 1126 36.40 12.23 50.76
CA THR A 1126 36.06 13.28 51.74
C THR A 1126 36.57 14.66 51.31
N TYR A 1127 35.71 15.52 50.76
CA TYR A 1127 36.04 16.91 50.44
C TYR A 1127 35.00 17.88 51.02
N HIS A 1128 35.46 18.80 51.87
CA HIS A 1128 34.63 19.80 52.56
C HIS A 1128 34.96 21.23 52.08
N GLY A 1129 34.74 21.49 50.78
CA GLY A 1129 34.87 22.83 50.18
C GLY A 1129 33.58 23.65 50.24
N SER A 1130 33.69 24.98 50.19
CA SER A 1130 32.54 25.89 50.14
C SER A 1130 31.88 25.88 48.75
N PRO A 1131 30.54 26.00 48.59
CA PRO A 1131 29.84 25.74 47.32
C PRO A 1131 30.16 26.64 46.12
N ASN A 1132 31.01 27.66 46.27
CA ASN A 1132 31.35 28.62 45.21
C ASN A 1132 32.78 28.50 44.67
N ASP A 1133 33.63 27.64 45.25
CA ASP A 1133 35.00 27.45 44.79
C ASP A 1133 35.09 26.17 43.94
N GLU A 1134 35.50 26.28 42.68
CA GLU A 1134 35.71 25.12 41.81
C GLU A 1134 36.84 24.23 42.35
N ARG A 1135 36.55 22.92 42.46
CA ARG A 1135 37.51 21.94 42.96
C ARG A 1135 38.59 21.70 41.90
N PRO A 1136 39.89 21.87 42.21
CA PRO A 1136 40.95 21.61 41.24
C PRO A 1136 40.87 20.20 40.68
N TYR A 1137 40.74 20.11 39.36
CA TYR A 1137 40.71 18.89 38.58
C TYR A 1137 41.84 18.95 37.54
N CYS A 1138 42.47 17.81 37.30
CA CYS A 1138 43.54 17.67 36.34
C CYS A 1138 43.07 16.79 35.19
N ASP A 1139 42.95 17.37 34.00
CA ASP A 1139 42.47 16.66 32.80
C ASP A 1139 43.51 15.70 32.20
N ILE A 1140 44.77 15.76 32.66
CA ILE A 1140 45.87 14.88 32.19
C ILE A 1140 45.89 13.54 32.93
N CYS A 1141 45.55 13.52 34.23
CA CYS A 1141 45.53 12.29 35.04
C CYS A 1141 44.15 11.94 35.61
N GLU A 1142 43.12 12.75 35.31
CA GLU A 1142 41.72 12.58 35.71
C GLU A 1142 41.47 12.50 37.24
N VAL A 1143 42.36 13.09 38.06
CA VAL A 1143 42.22 13.11 39.53
C VAL A 1143 41.95 14.52 40.07
N PHE A 1144 40.96 14.63 40.96
CA PHE A 1144 40.71 15.84 41.74
C PHE A 1144 41.78 16.06 42.82
N GLY A 1145 42.38 17.26 42.86
CA GLY A 1145 43.32 17.67 43.90
C GLY A 1145 44.39 18.68 43.46
N HIS A 1146 44.61 18.83 42.15
CA HIS A 1146 45.45 19.84 41.54
C HIS A 1146 44.88 20.23 40.17
N TRP A 1147 45.36 21.33 39.59
CA TRP A 1147 44.99 21.75 38.23
C TRP A 1147 45.91 21.11 37.19
N THR A 1148 45.40 20.94 35.98
CA THR A 1148 46.08 20.37 34.81
C THR A 1148 47.49 20.94 34.60
N ASP A 1149 47.65 22.27 34.72
CA ASP A 1149 48.92 23.01 34.59
C ASP A 1149 50.03 22.64 35.61
N SER A 1150 49.67 21.91 36.67
CA SER A 1150 50.58 21.44 37.73
C SER A 1150 50.80 19.94 37.70
N CYS A 1151 50.27 19.24 36.70
CA CYS A 1151 50.53 17.82 36.46
C CYS A 1151 51.97 17.63 35.98
N ASN A 1152 52.56 16.46 36.23
CA ASN A 1152 53.89 16.12 35.77
C ASN A 1152 53.78 14.97 34.75
N ASP A 1153 53.95 15.31 33.46
CA ASP A 1153 53.51 14.50 32.31
C ASP A 1153 54.09 13.07 32.20
N ASP A 1154 55.10 12.72 33.00
CA ASP A 1154 55.80 11.43 32.94
C ASP A 1154 55.08 10.26 33.66
N GLN A 1155 53.84 10.42 34.12
CA GLN A 1155 53.07 9.35 34.79
C GLN A 1155 51.58 9.31 34.37
N THR A 1156 51.32 8.73 33.20
CA THR A 1156 50.00 8.21 32.81
C THR A 1156 50.06 6.71 32.55
N PHE A 1157 48.97 6.00 32.87
CA PHE A 1157 48.82 4.54 32.82
C PHE A 1157 47.45 4.20 32.23
#